data_AF-A0A5I5YME9-F1
#
_entry.id   AF-A0A5I5YME9-F1
#
_cell.length_a   1.000
_cell.length_b   1.000
_cell.length_c   1.000
_cell.angle_alpha   90.00
_cell.angle_beta   90.00
_cell.angle_gamma   90.00
#
_symmetry.space_group_name_H-M   'P 1'
#
loop_
_entity.id
_entity.type
_entity.pdbx_description
1 polymer ?
#
loop_
_entity_poly.entity_id
_entity_poly.type
_entity_poly.pdbx_seq_one_letter_code
_entity_poly.pdbx_strand_id
1 'polypeptide(L)'
;MQNSALKAWLDSSYLSGSNQSWIEQLYEDFLTDPDSVDANWRLTFQQLPGTGVKPDQLHSKTREYFRRQALAGSRHSSTISDPDTNVKQVKVLQLINAYRFRGHQHANLDPLGLWKQERVADLDPSFHDLTEADFQETFNVGSFASGKETMKLGELLDALKQTYCGPIGAEYMHITSTEEKRWIQQRIESGRAAFSADEKKRFLNELTAAEGLERYLGAKFPGAKRFSLEGGDALIPMLKEMVRHAGNSGTREVVLGMAHRGRLNVLINVLGKKPQDLFDEFAGKHKEHLGTGDVKYHMGFSSDIETEGGLVHLALAFNPSHLEIVSPVVMGSVRARLDRLDEPSSNKVLPITIHGDAAVTGQGVVQETLNMSKARGYEVGGTVRIVINNQVGFTTSNPLDARSTPYCTDIGKMVQAPIFHVNADDPEAVAFVTRLALDFRNTFKRDVFIDLVCYRRHGHNEADEPSATQPLMYQKIKKHPTPRKIYADKLEADKVATLEDATEMVNLYRDALDAGECVVKEWRPMNMHSFTWSPYLNHEWDEAYPNKVEMKRLQELAKRISTVPEAIEMQSRVAKIYGDRQAMAAGEKLFDWGGAENLAYATLVDEGIPVRLSGEDSGRGTFFHRHAVIHNQTNGSTYTPLQHIHSGQGQFKVWDSVLSEEAVLAFEYGYATAEPRTLTIWEAQFGDFANGAQVVIDQFISSGEQKWGRMCGLVMLLPHGYEGQGPEHSSARLERYLQLCAEQNMQVCVPSTPAQVYHMLRRQALRGMRRPLVVMSPKSLLRHPLAVSTLDELANGSFQPAIGEIDELDPKAVKRVVMCSGKVYYDLLEQRRKNDQKDVAIVRIEQLYPFPHKAVQEALQPYAHVHDFVWCQEEPLNQGAWYCSQHHFREVIPFGAALRYAGRPASASPAVGYMSVHQKQQQDLVNDALNVD
;
A
#
# COMPACT_ATOMS: atom_id res chain seq x y z
N MET A 1 10.45 18.23 -89.67
CA MET A 1 9.30 17.53 -90.30
C MET A 1 9.07 16.24 -89.56
N GLN A 2 8.07 16.18 -88.68
CA GLN A 2 7.57 14.93 -88.10
C GLN A 2 6.03 15.01 -88.12
N ASN A 3 5.47 14.35 -89.14
CA ASN A 3 4.11 13.89 -89.41
C ASN A 3 2.89 14.80 -89.09
N SER A 4 2.58 15.73 -90.00
CA SER A 4 1.21 16.32 -90.07
C SER A 4 0.14 15.26 -90.38
N ALA A 5 0.51 14.16 -91.05
CA ALA A 5 -0.37 13.02 -91.30
C ALA A 5 -0.76 12.28 -90.01
N LEU A 6 0.14 12.17 -89.03
CA LEU A 6 -0.16 11.54 -87.74
C LEU A 6 -1.12 12.41 -86.92
N LYS A 7 -0.99 13.73 -86.99
CA LYS A 7 -1.91 14.66 -86.33
C LYS A 7 -3.31 14.59 -86.93
N ALA A 8 -3.44 14.62 -88.26
CA ALA A 8 -4.74 14.45 -88.93
C ALA A 8 -5.38 13.06 -88.65
N TRP A 9 -4.56 12.02 -88.50
CA TRP A 9 -5.03 10.68 -88.12
C TRP A 9 -5.46 10.61 -86.65
N LEU A 10 -4.73 11.22 -85.72
CA LEU A 10 -5.11 11.29 -84.30
C LEU A 10 -6.37 12.15 -84.09
N ASP A 11 -6.50 13.24 -84.84
CA ASP A 11 -7.66 14.14 -84.77
C ASP A 11 -8.93 13.50 -85.39
N SER A 12 -8.78 12.50 -86.27
CA SER A 12 -9.88 11.70 -86.82
C SER A 12 -10.05 10.32 -86.15
N SER A 13 -9.20 10.00 -85.18
CA SER A 13 -9.25 8.76 -84.42
C SER A 13 -10.38 8.76 -83.39
N TYR A 14 -10.80 7.56 -82.98
CA TYR A 14 -11.69 7.38 -81.84
C TYR A 14 -11.07 7.94 -80.55
N LEU A 15 -9.73 8.06 -80.46
CA LEU A 15 -8.99 8.69 -79.36
C LEU A 15 -8.85 10.21 -79.47
N SER A 16 -9.53 10.86 -80.42
CA SER A 16 -9.52 12.32 -80.55
C SER A 16 -10.07 12.99 -79.28
N GLY A 17 -9.56 14.17 -78.94
CA GLY A 17 -9.99 14.91 -77.74
C GLY A 17 -11.49 15.25 -77.73
N SER A 18 -12.14 15.32 -78.90
CA SER A 18 -13.59 15.46 -79.04
C SER A 18 -14.39 14.30 -78.44
N ASN A 19 -13.81 13.10 -78.34
CA ASN A 19 -14.45 11.91 -77.77
C ASN A 19 -14.11 11.70 -76.28
N GLN A 20 -13.41 12.64 -75.64
CA GLN A 20 -12.93 12.50 -74.26
C GLN A 20 -14.06 12.10 -73.29
N SER A 21 -15.21 12.78 -73.34
CA SER A 21 -16.34 12.51 -72.45
C SER A 21 -16.90 11.08 -72.61
N TRP A 22 -16.84 10.54 -73.83
CA TRP A 22 -17.33 9.19 -74.15
C TRP A 22 -16.33 8.11 -73.71
N ILE A 23 -15.04 8.33 -73.93
CA ILE A 23 -13.97 7.43 -73.46
C ILE A 23 -13.94 7.41 -71.92
N GLU A 24 -14.13 8.56 -71.28
CA GLU A 24 -14.18 8.69 -69.83
C GLU A 24 -15.37 7.92 -69.24
N GLN A 25 -16.55 8.01 -69.87
CA GLN A 25 -17.70 7.18 -69.48
C GLN A 25 -17.42 5.68 -69.66
N LEU A 26 -16.82 5.28 -70.80
CA LEU A 26 -16.42 3.89 -71.04
C LEU A 26 -15.42 3.39 -69.99
N TYR A 27 -14.49 4.22 -69.54
CA TYR A 27 -13.55 3.85 -68.48
C TYR A 27 -14.24 3.75 -67.11
N GLU A 28 -15.20 4.62 -66.81
CA GLU A 28 -16.03 4.50 -65.61
C GLU A 28 -16.90 3.23 -65.59
N ASP A 29 -17.46 2.86 -66.74
CA ASP A 29 -18.21 1.62 -66.90
C ASP A 29 -17.30 0.41 -66.68
N PHE A 30 -16.07 0.45 -67.23
CA PHE A 30 -15.03 -0.56 -66.98
C PHE A 30 -14.60 -0.66 -65.50
N LEU A 31 -14.46 0.46 -64.79
CA LEU A 31 -14.13 0.47 -63.35
C LEU A 31 -15.28 -0.08 -62.49
N THR A 32 -16.51 0.01 -62.98
CA THR A 32 -17.71 -0.52 -62.29
C THR A 32 -17.90 -2.00 -62.57
N ASP A 33 -17.79 -2.40 -63.84
CA ASP A 33 -17.83 -3.79 -64.32
C ASP A 33 -17.00 -3.91 -65.62
N PRO A 34 -15.84 -4.60 -65.59
CA PRO A 34 -15.00 -4.77 -66.78
C PRO A 34 -15.71 -5.44 -67.95
N ASP A 35 -16.72 -6.29 -67.70
CA ASP A 35 -17.44 -7.01 -68.75
C ASP A 35 -18.51 -6.17 -69.46
N SER A 36 -18.82 -4.99 -68.93
CA SER A 36 -19.80 -4.05 -69.51
C SER A 36 -19.30 -3.31 -70.75
N VAL A 37 -17.98 -3.34 -71.01
CA VAL A 37 -17.35 -2.71 -72.18
C VAL A 37 -16.87 -3.76 -73.19
N ASP A 38 -16.82 -3.38 -74.47
CA ASP A 38 -16.33 -4.24 -75.55
C ASP A 38 -14.92 -4.78 -75.26
N ALA A 39 -14.63 -6.00 -75.72
CA ALA A 39 -13.38 -6.70 -75.44
C ALA A 39 -12.12 -5.90 -75.83
N ASN A 40 -12.19 -5.09 -76.89
CA ASN A 40 -11.05 -4.27 -77.31
C ASN A 40 -10.76 -3.12 -76.32
N TRP A 41 -11.82 -2.51 -75.76
CA TRP A 41 -11.68 -1.46 -74.74
C TRP A 41 -11.22 -2.03 -73.41
N ARG A 42 -11.73 -3.20 -73.02
CA ARG A 42 -11.30 -3.93 -71.83
C ARG A 42 -9.80 -4.20 -71.84
N LEU A 43 -9.28 -4.73 -72.95
CA LEU A 43 -7.85 -4.98 -73.13
C LEU A 43 -7.03 -3.69 -73.08
N THR A 44 -7.53 -2.61 -73.68
CA THR A 44 -6.85 -1.31 -73.69
C THR A 44 -6.77 -0.72 -72.27
N PHE A 45 -7.86 -0.77 -71.50
CA PHE A 45 -7.91 -0.24 -70.14
C PHE A 45 -7.12 -1.09 -69.13
N GLN A 46 -7.04 -2.41 -69.31
CA GLN A 46 -6.19 -3.29 -68.49
C GLN A 46 -4.69 -3.02 -68.66
N GLN A 47 -4.28 -2.48 -69.80
CA GLN A 47 -2.88 -2.13 -70.07
C GLN A 47 -2.48 -0.75 -69.51
N LEU A 48 -3.43 0.02 -68.97
CA LEU A 48 -3.11 1.29 -68.32
C LEU A 48 -2.33 1.03 -67.01
N PRO A 49 -1.22 1.75 -66.78
CA PRO A 49 -0.38 1.50 -65.61
C PRO A 49 -1.13 1.88 -64.32
N GLY A 50 -1.55 0.87 -63.56
CA GLY A 50 -2.10 1.09 -62.23
C GLY A 50 -1.03 1.65 -61.28
N THR A 51 -1.25 2.82 -60.69
CA THR A 51 -0.41 3.30 -59.57
C THR A 51 -0.69 2.38 -58.39
N GLY A 52 0.18 1.41 -58.12
CA GLY A 52 -0.02 0.25 -57.23
C GLY A 52 -0.28 0.52 -55.75
N VAL A 53 -1.06 1.55 -55.40
CA VAL A 53 -1.40 1.96 -54.04
C VAL A 53 -2.92 2.06 -53.83
N LYS A 54 -3.76 2.34 -54.84
CA LYS A 54 -5.25 2.27 -54.76
C LYS A 54 -5.91 2.07 -56.14
N PRO A 55 -7.09 1.42 -56.24
CA PRO A 55 -7.86 1.38 -57.48
C PRO A 55 -8.32 2.79 -57.89
N ASP A 56 -8.31 3.06 -59.20
CA ASP A 56 -8.78 4.33 -59.77
C ASP A 56 -10.24 4.60 -59.35
N GLN A 57 -10.55 5.87 -59.03
CA GLN A 57 -11.88 6.28 -58.60
C GLN A 57 -12.70 6.82 -59.77
N LEU A 58 -14.01 6.54 -59.75
CA LEU A 58 -14.98 7.09 -60.71
C LEU A 58 -14.95 8.62 -60.69
N HIS A 59 -14.63 9.24 -61.82
CA HIS A 59 -14.53 10.69 -61.94
C HIS A 59 -15.88 11.40 -61.73
N SER A 60 -16.99 10.75 -62.09
CA SER A 60 -18.36 11.20 -61.84
C SER A 60 -18.64 11.45 -60.36
N LYS A 61 -18.14 10.61 -59.43
CA LYS A 61 -18.30 10.82 -57.99
C LYS A 61 -17.59 12.09 -57.52
N THR A 62 -16.39 12.35 -58.06
CA THR A 62 -15.61 13.56 -57.77
C THR A 62 -16.32 14.81 -58.30
N ARG A 63 -16.84 14.75 -59.54
CA ARG A 63 -17.63 15.84 -60.12
C ARG A 63 -18.92 16.10 -59.34
N GLU A 64 -19.60 15.05 -58.91
CA GLU A 64 -20.84 15.15 -58.12
C GLU A 64 -20.58 15.70 -56.70
N TYR A 65 -19.41 15.40 -56.11
CA TYR A 65 -18.94 15.99 -54.86
C TYR A 65 -18.75 17.51 -54.99
N PHE A 66 -18.02 17.96 -56.02
CA PHE A 66 -17.82 19.40 -56.27
C PHE A 66 -19.12 20.11 -56.67
N ARG A 67 -20.00 19.44 -57.44
CA ARG A 67 -21.34 19.95 -57.76
C ARG A 67 -22.21 20.11 -56.50
N ARG A 68 -22.16 19.15 -55.57
CA ARG A 68 -22.85 19.26 -54.27
C ARG A 68 -22.30 20.40 -53.41
N GLN A 69 -20.99 20.60 -53.40
CA GLN A 69 -20.39 21.77 -52.74
C GLN A 69 -20.84 23.09 -53.39
N ALA A 70 -20.97 23.14 -54.71
CA ALA A 70 -21.41 24.34 -55.43
C ALA A 70 -22.90 24.67 -55.25
N LEU A 71 -23.76 23.66 -55.05
CA LEU A 71 -25.21 23.81 -54.89
C LEU A 71 -25.65 24.05 -53.43
N ALA A 72 -24.82 23.68 -52.45
CA ALA A 72 -25.08 23.92 -51.03
C ALA A 72 -24.78 25.38 -50.64
N GLY A 73 -25.59 26.31 -51.16
CA GLY A 73 -25.56 27.72 -50.78
C GLY A 73 -26.06 27.94 -49.34
N SER A 74 -25.14 27.89 -48.37
CA SER A 74 -25.34 28.44 -47.03
C SER A 74 -24.13 29.26 -46.62
N ARG A 75 -24.42 30.44 -46.06
CA ARG A 75 -23.49 31.47 -45.60
C ARG A 75 -22.54 30.96 -44.51
N HIS A 76 -21.46 30.32 -44.90
CA HIS A 76 -20.20 30.43 -44.19
C HIS A 76 -19.26 31.23 -45.09
N SER A 77 -18.72 32.31 -44.54
CA SER A 77 -17.49 32.91 -45.03
C SER A 77 -16.43 31.82 -45.04
N SER A 78 -16.28 31.08 -46.14
CA SER A 78 -14.99 30.49 -46.48
C SER A 78 -14.11 31.66 -46.90
N THR A 79 -13.47 32.28 -45.92
CA THR A 79 -12.12 32.77 -46.19
C THR A 79 -11.39 31.61 -46.85
N ILE A 80 -10.85 31.85 -48.03
CA ILE A 80 -9.81 30.98 -48.59
C ILE A 80 -8.78 30.91 -47.45
N SER A 81 -8.75 29.83 -46.67
CA SER A 81 -7.75 29.70 -45.62
C SER A 81 -6.45 29.51 -46.35
N ASP A 82 -5.59 30.51 -46.26
CA ASP A 82 -4.22 30.42 -46.70
C ASP A 82 -3.64 29.09 -46.17
N PRO A 83 -3.05 28.23 -47.03
CA PRO A 83 -2.33 27.04 -46.58
C PRO A 83 -1.40 27.32 -45.40
N ASP A 84 -0.78 28.51 -45.37
CA ASP A 84 0.09 28.94 -44.27
C ASP A 84 -0.68 29.16 -42.95
N THR A 85 -1.91 29.68 -42.97
CA THR A 85 -2.76 29.81 -41.77
C THR A 85 -3.16 28.45 -41.21
N ASN A 86 -3.42 27.45 -42.07
CA ASN A 86 -3.70 26.08 -41.64
C ASN A 86 -2.46 25.39 -41.03
N VAL A 87 -1.27 25.66 -41.56
CA VAL A 87 -0.01 25.15 -40.99
C VAL A 87 0.23 25.77 -39.61
N LYS A 88 0.12 27.10 -39.47
CA LYS A 88 0.26 27.80 -38.17
C LYS A 88 -0.76 27.31 -37.15
N GLN A 89 -2.00 27.04 -37.56
CA GLN A 89 -3.02 26.46 -36.68
C GLN A 89 -2.59 25.11 -36.08
N VAL A 90 -1.95 24.24 -36.86
CA VAL A 90 -1.40 22.97 -36.33
C VAL A 90 -0.25 23.22 -35.36
N LYS A 91 0.62 24.19 -35.65
CA LYS A 91 1.72 24.61 -34.75
C LYS A 91 1.20 25.13 -33.41
N VAL A 92 0.10 25.89 -33.40
CA VAL A 92 -0.56 26.34 -32.17
C VAL A 92 -1.09 25.16 -31.34
N LEU A 93 -1.67 24.13 -31.97
CA LEU A 93 -2.10 22.93 -31.25
C LEU A 93 -0.91 22.11 -30.70
N GLN A 94 0.20 22.05 -31.44
CA GLN A 94 1.45 21.44 -30.97
C GLN A 94 2.02 22.19 -29.77
N LEU A 95 1.98 23.52 -29.79
CA LEU A 95 2.39 24.38 -28.67
C LEU A 95 1.53 24.15 -27.43
N ILE A 96 0.19 24.14 -27.55
CA ILE A 96 -0.72 23.80 -26.44
C ILE A 96 -0.33 22.44 -25.83
N ASN A 97 -0.08 21.45 -26.68
CA ASN A 97 0.33 20.12 -26.23
C ASN A 97 1.69 20.15 -25.51
N ALA A 98 2.67 20.91 -26.01
CA ALA A 98 3.97 21.06 -25.37
C ALA A 98 3.85 21.66 -23.94
N TYR A 99 3.00 22.68 -23.76
CA TYR A 99 2.72 23.25 -22.43
C TYR A 99 2.06 22.23 -21.49
N ARG A 100 1.11 21.42 -21.99
CA ARG A 100 0.48 20.35 -21.20
C ARG A 100 1.46 19.27 -20.75
N PHE A 101 2.43 18.91 -21.60
CA PHE A 101 3.41 17.86 -21.31
C PHE A 101 4.58 18.36 -20.45
N ARG A 102 5.08 19.56 -20.71
CA ARG A 102 6.37 20.03 -20.18
C ARG A 102 6.33 21.38 -19.51
N GLY A 103 5.18 22.08 -19.49
CA GLY A 103 5.05 23.40 -18.86
C GLY A 103 5.46 23.39 -17.38
N HIS A 104 5.21 22.29 -16.66
CA HIS A 104 5.64 22.10 -15.28
C HIS A 104 7.16 22.26 -15.06
N GLN A 105 8.00 21.99 -16.08
CA GLN A 105 9.47 22.16 -16.03
C GLN A 105 9.89 23.64 -16.02
N HIS A 106 8.98 24.54 -16.37
CA HIS A 106 9.19 25.98 -16.38
C HIS A 106 8.24 26.71 -15.40
N ALA A 107 7.62 25.98 -14.48
CA ALA A 107 6.73 26.54 -13.47
C ALA A 107 7.51 27.19 -12.32
N ASN A 108 6.96 28.26 -11.74
CA ASN A 108 7.58 28.95 -10.60
C ASN A 108 7.30 28.21 -9.28
N LEU A 109 8.00 27.09 -9.08
CA LEU A 109 7.74 26.14 -7.99
C LEU A 109 8.55 26.42 -6.72
N ASP A 110 9.81 26.88 -6.85
CA ASP A 110 10.73 27.03 -5.73
C ASP A 110 10.52 28.37 -5.01
N PRO A 111 10.08 28.37 -3.74
CA PRO A 111 9.94 29.60 -2.94
C PRO A 111 11.24 30.43 -2.86
N LEU A 112 12.40 29.77 -2.87
CA LEU A 112 13.70 30.41 -2.68
C LEU A 112 14.27 30.97 -3.99
N GLY A 113 13.74 30.56 -5.15
CA GLY A 113 14.25 30.92 -6.47
C GLY A 113 15.71 30.51 -6.68
N LEU A 114 16.15 29.39 -6.08
CA LEU A 114 17.45 28.77 -6.25
C LEU A 114 17.45 27.76 -7.41
N TRP A 115 16.32 27.14 -7.70
CA TRP A 115 16.15 26.25 -8.84
C TRP A 115 16.39 26.98 -10.16
N LYS A 116 17.49 26.63 -10.81
CA LYS A 116 17.81 27.05 -12.18
C LYS A 116 17.26 26.01 -13.14
N GLN A 117 16.10 26.28 -13.71
CA GLN A 117 15.46 25.42 -14.70
C GLN A 117 16.19 25.52 -16.05
N GLU A 118 16.46 24.38 -16.67
CA GLU A 118 16.92 24.35 -18.05
C GLU A 118 15.82 24.84 -19.00
N ARG A 119 16.20 25.51 -20.08
CA ARG A 119 15.24 26.02 -21.05
C ARG A 119 14.62 24.85 -21.82
N VAL A 120 13.31 24.76 -21.80
CA VAL A 120 12.53 23.81 -22.60
C VAL A 120 12.24 24.45 -23.96
N ALA A 121 12.94 24.00 -25.00
CA ALA A 121 12.90 24.63 -26.33
C ALA A 121 11.49 24.67 -26.93
N ASP A 122 10.71 23.60 -26.77
CA ASP A 122 9.37 23.45 -27.33
C ASP A 122 8.26 24.22 -26.58
N LEU A 123 8.58 24.96 -25.51
CA LEU A 123 7.65 25.94 -24.92
C LEU A 123 7.76 27.33 -25.56
N ASP A 124 8.84 27.57 -26.32
CA ASP A 124 9.04 28.82 -27.03
C ASP A 124 8.24 28.82 -28.35
N PRO A 125 7.41 29.83 -28.62
CA PRO A 125 6.67 29.95 -29.89
C PRO A 125 7.58 29.86 -31.12
N SER A 126 8.79 30.40 -31.05
CA SER A 126 9.75 30.40 -32.15
C SER A 126 10.21 28.99 -32.55
N PHE A 127 10.19 28.03 -31.62
CA PHE A 127 10.47 26.62 -31.91
C PHE A 127 9.41 26.00 -32.84
N HIS A 128 8.19 26.53 -32.83
CA HIS A 128 7.06 26.09 -33.65
C HIS A 128 6.85 26.97 -34.88
N ASP A 129 7.84 27.77 -35.28
CA ASP A 129 7.77 28.71 -36.39
C ASP A 129 6.69 29.81 -36.19
N LEU A 130 6.35 30.12 -34.94
CA LEU A 130 5.42 31.21 -34.59
C LEU A 130 6.21 32.45 -34.18
N THR A 131 5.96 33.56 -34.84
CA THR A 131 6.64 34.85 -34.69
C THR A 131 5.81 35.83 -33.86
N GLU A 132 6.42 36.93 -33.41
CA GLU A 132 5.70 37.99 -32.69
C GLU A 132 4.54 38.61 -33.51
N ALA A 133 4.65 38.61 -34.85
CA ALA A 133 3.57 39.09 -35.71
C ALA A 133 2.30 38.23 -35.56
N ASP A 134 2.47 36.93 -35.30
CA ASP A 134 1.37 35.97 -35.17
C ASP A 134 0.61 36.14 -33.84
N PHE A 135 1.15 36.88 -32.87
CA PHE A 135 0.56 37.02 -31.53
C PHE A 135 -0.79 37.76 -31.57
N GLN A 136 -1.01 38.61 -32.58
CA GLN A 136 -2.26 39.33 -32.78
C GLN A 136 -3.27 38.56 -33.64
N GLU A 137 -2.87 37.44 -34.25
CA GLU A 137 -3.74 36.58 -35.02
C GLU A 137 -4.58 35.67 -34.12
N THR A 138 -5.80 35.35 -34.58
CA THR A 138 -6.76 34.52 -33.86
C THR A 138 -6.69 33.09 -34.37
N PHE A 139 -6.56 32.14 -33.44
CA PHE A 139 -6.51 30.71 -33.73
C PHE A 139 -7.64 29.97 -33.01
N ASN A 140 -8.04 28.84 -33.57
CA ASN A 140 -8.87 27.87 -32.87
C ASN A 140 -8.04 27.19 -31.77
N VAL A 141 -8.57 27.13 -30.55
CA VAL A 141 -7.83 26.56 -29.41
C VAL A 141 -7.96 25.04 -29.32
N GLY A 142 -8.67 24.44 -30.28
CA GLY A 142 -8.90 23.01 -30.42
C GLY A 142 -9.56 22.45 -29.17
N SER A 143 -8.74 21.77 -28.37
CA SER A 143 -9.21 21.05 -27.19
C SER A 143 -8.76 21.68 -25.88
N PHE A 144 -8.27 22.92 -25.92
CA PHE A 144 -7.94 23.73 -24.77
C PHE A 144 -9.22 24.24 -24.09
N ALA A 145 -9.42 23.86 -22.83
CA ALA A 145 -10.69 24.03 -22.13
C ALA A 145 -10.84 25.42 -21.48
N SER A 146 -10.55 26.49 -22.24
CA SER A 146 -10.69 27.89 -21.80
C SER A 146 -12.13 28.41 -21.75
N GLY A 147 -13.10 27.62 -22.25
CA GLY A 147 -14.48 28.04 -22.46
C GLY A 147 -14.71 28.87 -23.73
N LYS A 148 -13.65 29.19 -24.49
CA LYS A 148 -13.72 29.85 -25.81
C LYS A 148 -13.28 28.89 -26.92
N GLU A 149 -13.88 28.99 -28.10
CA GLU A 149 -13.47 28.20 -29.28
C GLU A 149 -12.25 28.78 -30.00
N THR A 150 -12.04 30.10 -29.92
CA THR A 150 -10.94 30.82 -30.55
C THR A 150 -10.33 31.85 -29.61
N MET A 151 -9.02 32.10 -29.74
CA MET A 151 -8.27 33.09 -28.96
C MET A 151 -7.13 33.69 -29.79
N LYS A 152 -6.71 34.91 -29.46
CA LYS A 152 -5.45 35.46 -29.98
C LYS A 152 -4.26 34.64 -29.47
N LEU A 153 -3.24 34.42 -30.29
CA LEU A 153 -2.07 33.64 -29.87
C LEU A 153 -1.38 34.23 -28.63
N GLY A 154 -1.27 35.55 -28.52
CA GLY A 154 -0.71 36.21 -27.33
C GLY A 154 -1.52 35.91 -26.05
N GLU A 155 -2.84 36.03 -26.12
CA GLU A 155 -3.73 35.71 -24.98
C GLU A 155 -3.70 34.21 -24.62
N LEU A 156 -3.61 33.35 -25.64
CA LEU A 156 -3.47 31.90 -25.44
C LEU A 156 -2.15 31.57 -24.73
N LEU A 157 -1.05 32.21 -25.14
CA LEU A 157 0.25 32.03 -24.49
C LEU A 157 0.25 32.46 -23.03
N ASP A 158 -0.38 33.60 -22.74
CA ASP A 158 -0.51 34.08 -21.36
C ASP A 158 -1.38 33.11 -20.52
N ALA A 159 -2.48 32.61 -21.09
CA ALA A 159 -3.31 31.59 -20.43
C ALA A 159 -2.54 30.28 -20.18
N LEU A 160 -1.80 29.79 -21.18
CA LEU A 160 -0.98 28.58 -21.04
C LEU A 160 0.10 28.74 -19.96
N LYS A 161 0.79 29.88 -19.94
CA LYS A 161 1.79 30.20 -18.90
C LYS A 161 1.14 30.32 -17.52
N GLN A 162 0.00 30.98 -17.40
CA GLN A 162 -0.72 31.11 -16.12
C GLN A 162 -1.20 29.75 -15.59
N THR A 163 -1.64 28.86 -16.48
CA THR A 163 -2.12 27.53 -16.10
C THR A 163 -0.98 26.57 -15.78
N TYR A 164 0.03 26.46 -16.65
CA TYR A 164 1.04 25.38 -16.59
C TYR A 164 2.42 25.81 -16.08
N CYS A 165 2.73 27.11 -16.10
CA CYS A 165 4.02 27.67 -15.69
C CYS A 165 3.91 28.65 -14.52
N GLY A 166 2.74 28.73 -13.88
CA GLY A 166 2.50 29.58 -12.70
C GLY A 166 3.04 28.95 -11.40
N PRO A 167 2.39 29.18 -10.25
CA PRO A 167 2.76 28.54 -8.97
C PRO A 167 2.40 27.05 -8.89
N ILE A 168 1.80 26.49 -9.95
CA ILE A 168 1.41 25.08 -10.05
C ILE A 168 2.04 24.51 -11.33
N GLY A 169 2.75 23.40 -11.18
CA GLY A 169 3.20 22.55 -12.28
C GLY A 169 2.38 21.27 -12.29
N ALA A 170 1.57 21.05 -13.32
CA ALA A 170 0.73 19.86 -13.44
C ALA A 170 1.39 18.81 -14.36
N GLU A 171 1.73 17.65 -13.81
CA GLU A 171 2.28 16.53 -14.57
C GLU A 171 1.24 15.39 -14.62
N TYR A 172 0.57 15.27 -15.76
CA TYR A 172 -0.56 14.35 -15.94
C TYR A 172 -0.64 13.73 -17.35
N MET A 173 0.07 14.30 -18.34
CA MET A 173 -0.04 13.84 -19.72
C MET A 173 0.57 12.45 -19.96
N HIS A 174 1.38 11.93 -19.03
CA HIS A 174 1.91 10.56 -19.02
C HIS A 174 0.85 9.48 -18.72
N ILE A 175 -0.29 9.86 -18.15
CA ILE A 175 -1.44 8.97 -17.94
C ILE A 175 -1.86 8.37 -19.28
N THR A 176 -2.37 7.14 -19.35
CA THR A 176 -2.87 6.61 -20.64
C THR A 176 -4.35 6.91 -20.87
N SER A 177 -5.15 6.94 -19.78
CA SER A 177 -6.59 7.26 -19.82
C SER A 177 -6.87 8.66 -20.35
N THR A 178 -7.57 8.74 -21.48
CA THR A 178 -8.00 10.01 -22.09
C THR A 178 -9.03 10.72 -21.23
N GLU A 179 -9.93 9.98 -20.56
CA GLU A 179 -10.95 10.55 -19.67
C GLU A 179 -10.31 11.32 -18.52
N GLU A 180 -9.31 10.73 -17.87
CA GLU A 180 -8.57 11.38 -16.78
C GLU A 180 -7.83 12.63 -17.27
N LYS A 181 -7.15 12.57 -18.44
CA LYS A 181 -6.49 13.75 -19.02
C LYS A 181 -7.48 14.88 -19.29
N ARG A 182 -8.62 14.55 -19.90
CA ARG A 182 -9.66 15.52 -20.25
C ARG A 182 -10.28 16.13 -19.00
N TRP A 183 -10.51 15.32 -17.97
CA TRP A 183 -11.02 15.77 -16.69
C TRP A 183 -10.06 16.77 -16.03
N ILE A 184 -8.75 16.47 -16.01
CA ILE A 184 -7.74 17.38 -15.46
C ILE A 184 -7.68 18.67 -16.28
N GLN A 185 -7.62 18.57 -17.61
CA GLN A 185 -7.64 19.73 -18.53
C GLN A 185 -8.82 20.65 -18.26
N GLN A 186 -10.02 20.08 -18.14
CA GLN A 186 -11.23 20.84 -17.86
C GLN A 186 -11.14 21.62 -16.55
N ARG A 187 -10.49 21.07 -15.52
CA ARG A 187 -10.38 21.70 -14.19
C ARG A 187 -9.29 22.76 -14.10
N ILE A 188 -8.18 22.61 -14.83
CA ILE A 188 -7.04 23.54 -14.73
C ILE A 188 -7.02 24.62 -15.83
N GLU A 189 -7.61 24.36 -16.99
CA GLU A 189 -7.62 25.30 -18.13
C GLU A 189 -8.85 26.22 -18.14
N SER A 190 -9.96 25.84 -17.49
CA SER A 190 -11.19 26.66 -17.42
C SER A 190 -11.10 27.85 -16.47
N GLY A 191 -9.94 28.06 -15.86
CA GLY A 191 -9.68 29.09 -14.86
C GLY A 191 -9.67 28.51 -13.44
N ARG A 192 -8.83 29.08 -12.58
CA ARG A 192 -8.76 28.69 -11.16
C ARG A 192 -10.01 29.20 -10.46
N ALA A 193 -10.66 28.33 -9.69
CA ALA A 193 -11.77 28.75 -8.83
C ALA A 193 -11.28 29.86 -7.87
N ALA A 194 -11.95 31.01 -7.89
CA ALA A 194 -11.64 32.09 -6.98
C ALA A 194 -12.12 31.74 -5.56
N PHE A 195 -11.26 31.93 -4.57
CA PHE A 195 -11.62 31.76 -3.16
C PHE A 195 -12.34 33.02 -2.64
N SER A 196 -13.31 32.81 -1.76
CA SER A 196 -14.01 33.91 -1.08
C SER A 196 -13.07 34.65 -0.11
N ALA A 197 -13.44 35.88 0.27
CA ALA A 197 -12.68 36.64 1.25
C ALA A 197 -12.56 35.90 2.61
N ASP A 198 -13.59 35.17 3.01
CA ASP A 198 -13.59 34.41 4.26
C ASP A 198 -12.66 33.19 4.20
N GLU A 199 -12.63 32.49 3.05
CA GLU A 199 -11.67 31.40 2.83
C GLU A 199 -10.23 31.92 2.86
N LYS A 200 -9.96 33.05 2.20
CA LYS A 200 -8.65 33.70 2.22
C LYS A 200 -8.22 34.09 3.64
N LYS A 201 -9.10 34.72 4.43
CA LYS A 201 -8.84 35.04 5.84
C LYS A 201 -8.60 33.79 6.68
N ARG A 202 -9.34 32.70 6.42
CA ARG A 202 -9.14 31.40 7.09
C ARG A 202 -7.76 30.82 6.78
N PHE A 203 -7.32 30.81 5.52
CA PHE A 203 -5.99 30.34 5.15
C PHE A 203 -4.89 31.16 5.84
N LEU A 204 -5.04 32.50 5.90
CA LEU A 204 -4.10 33.35 6.63
C LEU A 204 -4.07 33.01 8.13
N ASN A 205 -5.23 32.80 8.74
CA ASN A 205 -5.32 32.42 10.15
C ASN A 205 -4.67 31.05 10.42
N GLU A 206 -4.87 30.07 9.54
CA GLU A 206 -4.27 28.73 9.64
C GLU A 206 -2.74 28.76 9.47
N LEU A 207 -2.21 29.57 8.53
CA LEU A 207 -0.77 29.84 8.43
C LEU A 207 -0.23 30.55 9.66
N THR A 208 -1.00 31.48 10.23
CA THR A 208 -0.63 32.21 11.44
C THR A 208 -0.54 31.27 12.65
N ALA A 209 -1.48 30.34 12.78
CA ALA A 209 -1.44 29.29 13.80
C ALA A 209 -0.24 28.35 13.62
N ALA A 210 0.08 27.98 12.38
CA ALA A 210 1.23 27.14 12.06
C ALA A 210 2.56 27.78 12.49
N GLU A 211 2.83 29.01 12.03
CA GLU A 211 4.04 29.76 12.39
C GLU A 211 4.08 30.11 13.90
N GLY A 212 2.93 30.49 14.45
CA GLY A 212 2.78 30.89 15.85
C GLY A 212 3.18 29.78 16.82
N LEU A 213 2.73 28.54 16.56
CA LEU A 213 3.06 27.39 17.39
C LEU A 213 4.55 27.07 17.39
N GLU A 214 5.17 27.08 16.21
CA GLU A 214 6.59 26.75 16.05
C GLU A 214 7.49 27.75 16.78
N ARG A 215 7.17 29.04 16.65
CA ARG A 215 7.88 30.10 17.37
C ARG A 215 7.63 30.04 18.88
N TYR A 216 6.41 29.73 19.30
CA TYR A 216 6.08 29.56 20.70
C TYR A 216 6.89 28.41 21.33
N LEU A 217 6.91 27.25 20.67
CA LEU A 217 7.71 26.09 21.11
C LEU A 217 9.22 26.43 21.13
N GLY A 218 9.71 27.13 20.12
CA GLY A 218 11.11 27.58 20.08
C GLY A 218 11.49 28.55 21.20
N ALA A 219 10.56 29.43 21.60
CA ALA A 219 10.75 30.35 22.71
C ALA A 219 10.67 29.67 24.08
N LYS A 220 9.69 28.77 24.28
CA LYS A 220 9.43 28.11 25.56
C LYS A 220 10.39 26.95 25.84
N PHE A 221 10.82 26.23 24.80
CA PHE A 221 11.67 25.04 24.88
C PHE A 221 12.88 25.15 23.94
N PRO A 222 13.82 26.08 24.18
CA PRO A 222 14.96 26.29 23.30
C PRO A 222 15.84 25.03 23.22
N GLY A 223 16.26 24.66 22.01
CA GLY A 223 17.13 23.51 21.74
C GLY A 223 16.43 22.13 21.79
N ALA A 224 15.15 22.07 22.17
CA ALA A 224 14.40 20.82 22.13
C ALA A 224 14.08 20.41 20.68
N LYS A 225 14.34 19.14 20.35
CA LYS A 225 13.99 18.56 19.04
C LYS A 225 12.46 18.59 18.86
N ARG A 226 11.98 19.34 17.88
CA ARG A 226 10.56 19.46 17.53
C ARG A 226 10.27 19.20 16.04
N PHE A 227 11.29 19.17 15.19
CA PHE A 227 11.18 18.94 13.74
C PHE A 227 10.22 19.92 13.05
N SER A 228 10.58 21.19 13.19
CA SER A 228 9.74 22.33 12.81
C SER A 228 9.20 22.25 11.37
N LEU A 229 7.94 22.65 11.23
CA LEU A 229 7.29 22.82 9.94
C LEU A 229 7.73 24.11 9.22
N GLU A 230 8.35 25.07 9.91
CA GLU A 230 8.65 26.40 9.37
C GLU A 230 9.31 26.35 7.97
N GLY A 231 8.70 27.06 7.03
CA GLY A 231 9.00 27.04 5.60
C GLY A 231 8.09 26.13 4.78
N GLY A 232 7.43 25.16 5.41
CA GLY A 232 6.39 24.27 4.85
C GLY A 232 5.00 24.52 5.46
N ASP A 233 4.76 25.72 5.99
CA ASP A 233 3.58 26.12 6.76
C ASP A 233 2.26 25.85 6.02
N ALA A 234 2.28 25.91 4.68
CA ALA A 234 1.13 25.65 3.82
C ALA A 234 0.54 24.22 3.93
N LEU A 235 1.25 23.28 4.57
CA LEU A 235 0.71 21.97 4.90
C LEU A 235 -0.52 22.04 5.82
N ILE A 236 -0.58 23.00 6.75
CA ILE A 236 -1.70 23.13 7.69
C ILE A 236 -2.99 23.55 6.99
N PRO A 237 -3.04 24.66 6.23
CA PRO A 237 -4.24 25.00 5.47
C PRO A 237 -4.57 23.93 4.41
N MET A 238 -3.57 23.29 3.79
CA MET A 238 -3.78 22.14 2.89
C MET A 238 -4.58 21.01 3.56
N LEU A 239 -4.12 20.52 4.71
CA LEU A 239 -4.76 19.40 5.39
C LEU A 239 -6.15 19.77 5.91
N LYS A 240 -6.32 20.96 6.49
CA LYS A 240 -7.64 21.39 6.98
C LYS A 240 -8.62 21.57 5.81
N GLU A 241 -8.16 22.10 4.68
CA GLU A 241 -8.99 22.23 3.47
C GLU A 241 -9.36 20.86 2.89
N MET A 242 -8.42 19.91 2.89
CA MET A 242 -8.70 18.54 2.48
C MET A 242 -9.76 17.87 3.36
N VAL A 243 -9.68 18.03 4.69
CA VAL A 243 -10.68 17.48 5.63
C VAL A 243 -12.05 18.12 5.42
N ARG A 244 -12.12 19.45 5.25
CA ARG A 244 -13.39 20.15 4.94
C ARG A 244 -14.00 19.65 3.64
N HIS A 245 -13.22 19.60 2.56
CA HIS A 245 -13.68 19.14 1.26
C HIS A 245 -14.07 17.64 1.28
N ALA A 246 -13.37 16.83 2.06
CA ALA A 246 -13.70 15.42 2.30
C ALA A 246 -15.05 15.28 3.02
N GLY A 247 -15.28 16.05 4.09
CA GLY A 247 -16.56 16.08 4.79
C GLY A 247 -17.71 16.52 3.88
N ASN A 248 -17.51 17.58 3.08
CA ASN A 248 -18.50 18.07 2.12
C ASN A 248 -18.82 17.07 1.01
N SER A 249 -17.90 16.13 0.72
CA SER A 249 -18.10 15.02 -0.23
C SER A 249 -18.57 13.71 0.42
N GLY A 250 -18.94 13.75 1.71
CA GLY A 250 -19.52 12.61 2.45
C GLY A 250 -18.48 11.61 2.99
N THR A 251 -17.21 12.01 3.10
CA THR A 251 -16.17 11.23 3.78
C THR A 251 -16.45 11.23 5.29
N ARG A 252 -16.49 10.06 5.92
CA ARG A 252 -16.77 9.91 7.36
C ARG A 252 -15.51 9.80 8.19
N GLU A 253 -14.45 9.20 7.64
CA GLU A 253 -13.20 8.98 8.35
C GLU A 253 -12.00 9.33 7.47
N VAL A 254 -10.99 9.97 8.05
CA VAL A 254 -9.72 10.28 7.40
C VAL A 254 -8.59 9.72 8.25
N VAL A 255 -7.74 8.89 7.65
CA VAL A 255 -6.59 8.29 8.34
C VAL A 255 -5.31 8.85 7.73
N LEU A 256 -4.46 9.43 8.58
CA LEU A 256 -3.21 10.07 8.21
C LEU A 256 -2.01 9.20 8.61
N GLY A 257 -1.03 9.08 7.74
CA GLY A 257 0.31 8.59 8.06
C GLY A 257 1.33 9.66 7.70
N MET A 258 2.24 9.99 8.61
CA MET A 258 3.26 11.01 8.34
C MET A 258 4.58 10.72 9.03
N ALA A 259 5.64 11.28 8.47
CA ALA A 259 6.97 11.35 9.09
C ALA A 259 7.01 12.33 10.29
N HIS A 260 8.22 12.63 10.78
CA HIS A 260 8.43 13.53 11.92
C HIS A 260 8.13 15.01 11.60
N ARG A 261 8.36 15.46 10.37
CA ARG A 261 8.36 16.90 10.03
C ARG A 261 6.96 17.51 10.11
N GLY A 262 6.82 18.53 10.93
CA GLY A 262 5.56 19.22 11.18
C GLY A 262 4.52 18.40 11.94
N ARG A 263 4.90 17.25 12.51
CA ARG A 263 3.95 16.37 13.21
C ARG A 263 3.28 17.04 14.39
N LEU A 264 4.04 17.76 15.22
CA LEU A 264 3.49 18.48 16.37
C LEU A 264 2.51 19.56 15.92
N ASN A 265 2.79 20.20 14.78
CA ASN A 265 1.92 21.20 14.19
C ASN A 265 0.59 20.57 13.73
N VAL A 266 0.65 19.45 13.04
CA VAL A 266 -0.54 18.68 12.63
C VAL A 266 -1.35 18.20 13.85
N LEU A 267 -0.69 17.67 14.89
CA LEU A 267 -1.36 17.25 16.13
C LEU A 267 -2.16 18.38 16.79
N ILE A 268 -1.55 19.56 16.94
CA ILE A 268 -2.18 20.69 17.63
C ILE A 268 -3.19 21.41 16.74
N ASN A 269 -2.82 21.75 15.50
CA ASN A 269 -3.59 22.66 14.64
C ASN A 269 -4.57 21.95 13.70
N VAL A 270 -4.46 20.63 13.52
CA VAL A 270 -5.39 19.84 12.67
C VAL A 270 -6.20 18.87 13.51
N LEU A 271 -5.55 18.02 14.33
CA LEU A 271 -6.26 17.02 15.15
C LEU A 271 -6.79 17.56 16.49
N GLY A 272 -6.35 18.73 16.93
CA GLY A 272 -6.83 19.34 18.17
C GLY A 272 -6.34 18.63 19.44
N LYS A 273 -5.14 18.05 19.42
CA LYS A 273 -4.46 17.65 20.67
C LYS A 273 -4.30 18.89 21.55
N LYS A 274 -4.51 18.74 22.86
CA LYS A 274 -4.35 19.85 23.80
C LYS A 274 -2.89 20.33 23.83
N PRO A 275 -2.62 21.65 23.65
CA PRO A 275 -1.28 22.20 23.78
C PRO A 275 -0.64 21.92 25.14
N GLN A 276 -1.42 21.97 26.22
CA GLN A 276 -0.90 21.72 27.56
C GLN A 276 -0.30 20.31 27.69
N ASP A 277 -0.97 19.28 27.15
CA ASP A 277 -0.46 17.90 27.18
C ASP A 277 0.88 17.80 26.42
N LEU A 278 1.00 18.49 25.28
CA LEU A 278 2.26 18.55 24.54
C LEU A 278 3.35 19.28 25.34
N PHE A 279 3.04 20.39 26.00
CA PHE A 279 4.01 21.12 26.81
C PHE A 279 4.50 20.31 28.00
N ASP A 280 3.63 19.50 28.61
CA ASP A 280 4.01 18.57 29.68
C ASP A 280 4.98 17.49 29.15
N GLU A 281 4.74 16.95 27.94
CA GLU A 281 5.69 16.05 27.26
C GLU A 281 7.05 16.72 26.98
N PHE A 282 7.09 18.01 26.66
CA PHE A 282 8.34 18.77 26.54
C PHE A 282 9.04 18.99 27.89
N ALA A 283 8.27 19.15 28.96
CA ALA A 283 8.78 19.28 30.33
C ALA A 283 9.19 17.93 30.96
N GLY A 284 9.00 16.80 30.25
CA GLY A 284 9.27 15.46 30.75
C GLY A 284 8.21 14.92 31.72
N LYS A 285 7.11 15.65 31.92
CA LYS A 285 5.95 15.22 32.70
C LYS A 285 5.07 14.36 31.79
N HIS A 286 5.11 13.05 31.98
CA HIS A 286 4.22 12.12 31.27
C HIS A 286 3.24 11.51 32.27
N LYS A 287 2.00 11.24 31.82
CA LYS A 287 1.10 10.38 32.57
C LYS A 287 1.71 8.98 32.60
N GLU A 288 1.59 8.31 33.74
CA GLU A 288 1.96 6.91 33.91
C GLU A 288 1.09 6.08 32.93
N HIS A 289 1.66 5.71 31.79
CA HIS A 289 1.07 4.73 30.89
C HIS A 289 1.64 3.36 31.28
N LEU A 290 0.88 2.29 31.05
CA LEU A 290 1.30 0.92 31.37
C LEU A 290 2.53 0.41 30.57
N GLY A 291 3.01 1.16 29.57
CA GLY A 291 4.13 0.78 28.71
C GLY A 291 5.34 1.71 28.80
N THR A 292 6.43 1.32 28.15
CA THR A 292 7.72 2.07 28.11
C THR A 292 7.63 3.46 27.44
N GLY A 293 6.64 3.68 26.57
CA GLY A 293 6.42 4.94 25.88
C GLY A 293 7.31 5.16 24.65
N ASP A 294 7.17 6.33 24.01
CA ASP A 294 7.94 6.73 22.84
C ASP A 294 8.13 8.26 22.81
N VAL A 295 8.99 8.76 21.94
CA VAL A 295 9.18 10.20 21.75
C VAL A 295 7.92 10.87 21.22
N LYS A 296 7.63 12.08 21.73
CA LYS A 296 6.42 12.88 21.42
C LYS A 296 6.03 12.98 19.94
N TYR A 297 7.00 12.95 19.03
CA TYR A 297 6.78 13.03 17.58
C TYR A 297 6.61 11.65 16.89
N HIS A 298 6.35 10.57 17.64
CA HIS A 298 5.90 9.28 17.13
C HIS A 298 4.45 8.95 17.53
N MET A 299 3.93 9.65 18.54
CA MET A 299 2.59 9.42 19.07
C MET A 299 1.53 9.75 18.02
N GLY A 300 0.61 8.81 17.81
CA GLY A 300 -0.62 9.00 17.04
C GLY A 300 -1.68 9.72 17.87
N PHE A 301 -2.81 10.04 17.23
CA PHE A 301 -3.92 10.71 17.91
C PHE A 301 -5.23 10.47 17.14
N SER A 302 -6.35 10.54 17.85
CA SER A 302 -7.68 10.44 17.25
C SER A 302 -8.58 11.56 17.76
N SER A 303 -9.41 12.09 16.89
CA SER A 303 -10.27 13.23 17.17
C SER A 303 -11.45 13.26 16.20
N ASP A 304 -12.60 13.77 16.62
CA ASP A 304 -13.70 14.06 15.70
C ASP A 304 -13.69 15.56 15.36
N ILE A 305 -13.84 15.90 14.07
CA ILE A 305 -13.82 17.27 13.56
C ILE A 305 -15.14 17.57 12.86
N GLU A 306 -15.78 18.68 13.23
CA GLU A 306 -16.99 19.18 12.58
C GLU A 306 -16.66 19.83 11.23
N THR A 307 -17.35 19.42 10.16
CA THR A 307 -17.29 20.05 8.83
C THR A 307 -18.69 20.49 8.39
N GLU A 308 -18.80 21.28 7.32
CA GLU A 308 -20.11 21.70 6.79
C GLU A 308 -20.95 20.48 6.32
N GLY A 309 -20.29 19.41 5.89
CA GLY A 309 -20.90 18.12 5.54
C GLY A 309 -21.18 17.18 6.73
N GLY A 310 -20.83 17.58 7.96
CA GLY A 310 -21.01 16.80 9.18
C GLY A 310 -19.70 16.36 9.85
N LEU A 311 -19.82 15.45 10.82
CA LEU A 311 -18.69 14.99 11.64
C LEU A 311 -17.76 14.05 10.85
N VAL A 312 -16.46 14.35 10.88
CA VAL A 312 -15.40 13.53 10.28
C VAL A 312 -14.46 13.04 11.38
N HIS A 313 -14.29 11.72 11.48
CA HIS A 313 -13.33 11.11 12.39
C HIS A 313 -11.92 11.17 11.79
N LEU A 314 -10.98 11.80 12.49
CA LEU A 314 -9.57 11.83 12.11
C LEU A 314 -8.76 10.87 12.97
N ALA A 315 -7.86 10.12 12.33
CA ALA A 315 -6.90 9.28 13.01
C ALA A 315 -5.50 9.47 12.43
N LEU A 316 -4.55 9.96 13.22
CA LEU A 316 -3.14 9.97 12.88
C LEU A 316 -2.49 8.68 13.39
N ALA A 317 -1.90 7.91 12.49
CA ALA A 317 -1.21 6.67 12.82
C ALA A 317 0.06 6.92 13.65
N PHE A 318 0.35 5.99 14.55
CA PHE A 318 1.65 5.87 15.20
C PHE A 318 2.71 5.45 14.17
N ASN A 319 3.95 5.87 14.37
CA ASN A 319 5.07 5.45 13.52
C ASN A 319 6.39 5.45 14.30
N PRO A 320 7.32 4.56 13.95
CA PRO A 320 8.70 4.64 14.43
C PRO A 320 9.48 5.72 13.66
N SER A 321 10.76 5.88 13.98
CA SER A 321 11.67 6.77 13.24
C SER A 321 12.00 6.29 11.82
N HIS A 322 11.77 5.01 11.50
CA HIS A 322 11.94 4.47 10.15
C HIS A 322 10.90 5.14 9.24
N LEU A 323 11.37 5.90 8.24
CA LEU A 323 10.50 6.67 7.36
C LEU A 323 9.76 5.76 6.39
N GLU A 324 8.66 6.26 5.84
CA GLU A 324 7.85 5.63 4.79
C GLU A 324 7.07 4.36 5.17
N ILE A 325 7.57 3.52 6.08
CA ILE A 325 6.97 2.24 6.49
C ILE A 325 5.55 2.38 7.09
N VAL A 326 5.17 3.56 7.57
CA VAL A 326 3.80 3.83 8.08
C VAL A 326 2.77 3.89 6.96
N SER A 327 3.17 4.15 5.70
CA SER A 327 2.24 4.26 4.57
C SER A 327 1.42 2.97 4.35
N PRO A 328 2.02 1.77 4.21
CA PRO A 328 1.26 0.54 4.10
C PRO A 328 0.43 0.23 5.36
N VAL A 329 0.90 0.60 6.56
CA VAL A 329 0.11 0.49 7.81
C VAL A 329 -1.20 1.29 7.72
N VAL A 330 -1.14 2.52 7.19
CA VAL A 330 -2.34 3.34 6.98
C VAL A 330 -3.26 2.73 5.93
N MET A 331 -2.71 2.18 4.84
CA MET A 331 -3.53 1.48 3.84
C MET A 331 -4.30 0.31 4.47
N GLY A 332 -3.63 -0.50 5.28
CA GLY A 332 -4.25 -1.60 6.02
C GLY A 332 -5.34 -1.13 6.98
N SER A 333 -5.07 -0.05 7.72
CA SER A 333 -6.05 0.55 8.64
C SER A 333 -7.30 1.06 7.91
N VAL A 334 -7.12 1.73 6.76
CA VAL A 334 -8.24 2.19 5.93
C VAL A 334 -9.01 1.03 5.35
N ARG A 335 -8.33 -0.02 4.86
CA ARG A 335 -9.02 -1.20 4.32
C ARG A 335 -9.87 -1.90 5.38
N ALA A 336 -9.38 -2.03 6.61
CA ALA A 336 -10.15 -2.57 7.73
C ALA A 336 -11.39 -1.71 8.05
N ARG A 337 -11.25 -0.38 8.05
CA ARG A 337 -12.38 0.54 8.23
C ARG A 337 -13.40 0.45 7.10
N LEU A 338 -12.96 0.28 5.85
CA LEU A 338 -13.85 0.04 4.71
C LEU A 338 -14.60 -1.28 4.83
N ASP A 339 -13.90 -2.36 5.21
CA ASP A 339 -14.50 -3.68 5.40
C ASP A 339 -15.50 -3.74 6.57
N ARG A 340 -15.40 -2.81 7.53
CA ARG A 340 -16.35 -2.64 8.65
C ARG A 340 -17.66 -1.98 8.22
N LEU A 341 -17.66 -1.19 7.14
CA LEU A 341 -18.86 -0.49 6.67
C LEU A 341 -19.82 -1.47 6.00
N ASP A 342 -21.12 -1.36 6.31
CA ASP A 342 -22.17 -2.19 5.68
C ASP A 342 -22.21 -2.00 4.16
N GLU A 343 -22.01 -0.76 3.70
CA GLU A 343 -21.89 -0.39 2.29
C GLU A 343 -20.48 0.16 2.01
N PRO A 344 -19.55 -0.70 1.55
CA PRO A 344 -18.18 -0.30 1.30
C PRO A 344 -18.13 0.66 0.11
N SER A 345 -17.90 1.93 0.39
CA SER A 345 -17.55 2.95 -0.60
C SER A 345 -16.22 3.55 -0.19
N SER A 346 -15.23 3.47 -1.09
CA SER A 346 -13.90 4.02 -0.85
C SER A 346 -13.90 5.52 -0.57
N ASN A 347 -14.95 6.25 -0.96
CA ASN A 347 -15.10 7.67 -0.62
C ASN A 347 -15.42 7.92 0.85
N LYS A 348 -15.96 6.95 1.58
CA LYS A 348 -16.32 7.13 2.99
C LYS A 348 -15.11 7.14 3.93
N VAL A 349 -13.98 6.55 3.52
CA VAL A 349 -12.73 6.52 4.29
C VAL A 349 -11.56 6.97 3.41
N LEU A 350 -10.91 8.06 3.78
CA LEU A 350 -9.84 8.69 3.01
C LEU A 350 -8.46 8.42 3.66
N PRO A 351 -7.54 7.73 2.97
CA PRO A 351 -6.15 7.71 3.37
C PRO A 351 -5.41 8.95 2.88
N ILE A 352 -4.62 9.55 3.77
CA ILE A 352 -3.66 10.62 3.46
C ILE A 352 -2.27 10.17 3.95
N THR A 353 -1.27 10.21 3.08
CA THR A 353 0.13 9.93 3.49
C THR A 353 1.02 11.14 3.22
N ILE A 354 1.85 11.49 4.19
CA ILE A 354 2.73 12.67 4.16
C ILE A 354 4.19 12.22 4.23
N HIS A 355 4.95 12.54 3.20
CA HIS A 355 6.29 12.02 2.95
C HIS A 355 7.35 13.14 3.00
N GLY A 356 8.61 12.75 3.22
CA GLY A 356 9.76 13.62 2.96
C GLY A 356 10.28 13.41 1.53
N ASP A 357 10.82 14.46 0.89
CA ASP A 357 11.34 14.40 -0.49
C ASP A 357 12.46 13.38 -0.71
N ALA A 358 13.43 13.31 0.21
CA ALA A 358 14.51 12.33 0.09
C ALA A 358 14.04 10.90 0.38
N ALA A 359 13.05 10.74 1.27
CA ALA A 359 12.58 9.44 1.71
C ALA A 359 11.62 8.80 0.71
N VAL A 360 10.70 9.59 0.13
CA VAL A 360 9.69 9.09 -0.83
C VAL A 360 10.32 8.45 -2.07
N THR A 361 11.51 8.92 -2.47
CA THR A 361 12.25 8.39 -3.62
C THR A 361 13.27 7.31 -3.22
N GLY A 362 13.77 7.34 -1.98
CA GLY A 362 14.86 6.48 -1.52
C GLY A 362 14.46 5.21 -0.77
N GLN A 363 13.19 5.09 -0.32
CA GLN A 363 12.72 3.92 0.43
C GLN A 363 11.85 3.00 -0.46
N GLY A 364 12.26 1.74 -0.59
CA GLY A 364 11.59 0.74 -1.45
C GLY A 364 10.14 0.47 -1.09
N VAL A 365 9.77 0.56 0.19
CA VAL A 365 8.39 0.37 0.66
C VAL A 365 7.36 1.31 -0.02
N VAL A 366 7.78 2.49 -0.49
CA VAL A 366 6.90 3.40 -1.25
C VAL A 366 6.50 2.77 -2.58
N GLN A 367 7.46 2.16 -3.28
CA GLN A 367 7.23 1.44 -4.52
C GLN A 367 6.27 0.26 -4.30
N GLU A 368 6.52 -0.55 -3.28
CA GLU A 368 5.68 -1.71 -2.95
C GLU A 368 4.24 -1.28 -2.63
N THR A 369 4.06 -0.23 -1.82
CA THR A 369 2.75 0.30 -1.45
C THR A 369 2.01 0.88 -2.66
N LEU A 370 2.71 1.54 -3.59
CA LEU A 370 2.11 2.01 -4.84
C LEU A 370 1.68 0.84 -5.73
N ASN A 371 2.48 -0.23 -5.82
CA ASN A 371 2.10 -1.44 -6.57
C ASN A 371 0.79 -2.04 -6.01
N MET A 372 0.62 -2.04 -4.69
CA MET A 372 -0.57 -2.54 -4.00
C MET A 372 -1.82 -1.68 -4.19
N SER A 373 -1.69 -0.41 -4.61
CA SER A 373 -2.79 0.58 -4.65
C SER A 373 -4.01 0.17 -5.48
N LYS A 374 -3.84 -0.73 -6.46
CA LYS A 374 -4.92 -1.28 -7.31
C LYS A 374 -5.09 -2.78 -7.20
N ALA A 375 -4.34 -3.45 -6.32
CA ALA A 375 -4.47 -4.88 -6.12
C ALA A 375 -5.74 -5.16 -5.29
N ARG A 376 -6.66 -6.02 -5.77
CA ARG A 376 -8.01 -6.26 -5.20
C ARG A 376 -8.06 -6.46 -3.67
N GLY A 377 -7.05 -7.13 -3.10
CA GLY A 377 -6.96 -7.42 -1.66
C GLY A 377 -6.51 -6.22 -0.80
N TYR A 378 -6.00 -5.17 -1.45
CA TYR A 378 -5.25 -4.06 -0.83
C TYR A 378 -5.74 -2.67 -1.24
N GLU A 379 -6.39 -2.55 -2.39
CA GLU A 379 -6.87 -1.25 -2.87
C GLU A 379 -7.86 -0.63 -1.88
N VAL A 380 -7.76 0.69 -1.75
CA VAL A 380 -8.59 1.53 -0.87
C VAL A 380 -9.25 2.67 -1.67
N GLY A 381 -9.31 2.51 -2.99
CA GLY A 381 -9.83 3.50 -3.93
C GLY A 381 -8.96 4.75 -4.05
N GLY A 382 -7.64 4.57 -4.03
CA GLY A 382 -6.68 5.65 -4.17
C GLY A 382 -6.35 6.39 -2.87
N THR A 383 -5.13 6.88 -2.78
CA THR A 383 -4.59 7.68 -1.67
C THR A 383 -4.17 9.07 -2.13
N VAL A 384 -4.45 10.09 -1.31
CA VAL A 384 -3.88 11.41 -1.52
C VAL A 384 -2.51 11.46 -0.83
N ARG A 385 -1.44 11.56 -1.61
CA ARG A 385 -0.06 11.52 -1.13
C ARG A 385 0.57 12.89 -1.22
N ILE A 386 0.99 13.43 -0.08
CA ILE A 386 1.61 14.76 0.02
C ILE A 386 3.09 14.58 0.28
N VAL A 387 3.95 15.19 -0.52
CA VAL A 387 5.39 15.24 -0.27
C VAL A 387 5.76 16.63 0.22
N ILE A 388 6.30 16.72 1.44
CA ILE A 388 6.87 17.96 1.95
C ILE A 388 8.26 18.13 1.36
N ASN A 389 8.32 18.73 0.17
CA ASN A 389 9.57 18.90 -0.57
C ASN A 389 10.28 20.17 -0.18
N ASN A 390 11.05 20.08 0.91
CA ASN A 390 11.90 21.17 1.38
C ASN A 390 13.26 21.24 0.70
N GLN A 391 13.47 20.40 -0.32
CA GLN A 391 14.66 20.38 -1.15
C GLN A 391 15.93 19.94 -0.40
N VAL A 392 15.79 19.27 0.76
CA VAL A 392 16.94 18.81 1.57
C VAL A 392 16.61 17.62 2.48
N GLY A 393 17.28 16.49 2.24
CA GLY A 393 17.28 15.32 3.11
C GLY A 393 18.40 15.38 4.14
N PHE A 394 18.11 15.79 5.38
CA PHE A 394 19.12 16.03 6.42
C PHE A 394 20.18 17.05 5.97
N THR A 395 21.34 16.58 5.47
CA THR A 395 22.48 17.35 4.91
C THR A 395 22.63 17.17 3.40
N THR A 396 21.77 16.40 2.74
CA THR A 396 21.85 16.10 1.30
C THR A 396 20.82 16.94 0.56
N SER A 397 21.27 18.00 -0.12
CA SER A 397 20.43 18.91 -0.92
C SER A 397 20.73 18.86 -2.41
N ASN A 398 21.87 18.31 -2.81
CA ASN A 398 22.22 18.16 -4.22
C ASN A 398 21.32 17.08 -4.84
N PRO A 399 20.50 17.41 -5.86
CA PRO A 399 19.60 16.44 -6.47
C PRO A 399 20.33 15.22 -7.03
N LEU A 400 21.57 15.37 -7.50
CA LEU A 400 22.40 14.28 -8.03
C LEU A 400 22.81 13.25 -6.97
N ASP A 401 22.81 13.64 -5.69
CA ASP A 401 23.09 12.74 -4.57
C ASP A 401 21.80 12.16 -3.98
N ALA A 402 20.71 12.93 -4.01
CA ALA A 402 19.44 12.56 -3.39
C ALA A 402 18.58 11.62 -4.25
N ARG A 403 18.68 11.69 -5.58
CA ARG A 403 17.84 10.94 -6.53
C ARG A 403 18.43 10.85 -7.94
N SER A 404 17.85 9.98 -8.76
CA SER A 404 18.25 9.78 -10.17
C SER A 404 17.22 10.32 -11.18
N THR A 405 16.24 11.10 -10.72
CA THR A 405 15.17 11.67 -11.53
C THR A 405 14.98 13.16 -11.23
N PRO A 406 14.34 13.95 -12.11
CA PRO A 406 14.14 15.38 -11.88
C PRO A 406 13.35 15.71 -10.60
N TYR A 407 12.23 15.03 -10.35
CA TYR A 407 11.35 15.29 -9.21
C TYR A 407 11.38 14.13 -8.20
N CYS A 408 11.27 14.45 -6.92
CA CYS A 408 11.17 13.41 -5.88
C CYS A 408 9.90 12.55 -6.00
N THR A 409 8.86 13.07 -6.65
CA THR A 409 7.56 12.41 -6.86
C THR A 409 7.49 11.55 -8.12
N ASP A 410 8.58 11.42 -8.89
CA ASP A 410 8.59 10.62 -10.12
C ASP A 410 8.21 9.15 -9.90
N ILE A 411 8.36 8.63 -8.69
CA ILE A 411 7.88 7.30 -8.30
C ILE A 411 6.37 7.10 -8.54
N GLY A 412 5.56 8.18 -8.45
CA GLY A 412 4.13 8.15 -8.75
C GLY A 412 3.82 7.79 -10.21
N LYS A 413 4.77 7.99 -11.14
CA LYS A 413 4.61 7.63 -12.55
C LYS A 413 4.55 6.12 -12.77
N MET A 414 5.09 5.30 -11.85
CA MET A 414 5.02 3.84 -11.92
C MET A 414 3.58 3.37 -12.10
N VAL A 415 2.64 3.99 -11.38
CA VAL A 415 1.22 3.67 -11.43
C VAL A 415 0.41 4.69 -12.24
N GLN A 416 1.08 5.54 -13.02
CA GLN A 416 0.49 6.64 -13.79
C GLN A 416 -0.36 7.58 -12.92
N ALA A 417 0.02 7.87 -11.68
CA ALA A 417 -0.68 8.86 -10.85
C ALA A 417 -0.44 10.27 -11.42
N PRO A 418 -1.44 11.18 -11.41
CA PRO A 418 -1.18 12.59 -11.63
C PRO A 418 -0.35 13.17 -10.48
N ILE A 419 0.56 14.08 -10.81
CA ILE A 419 1.44 14.75 -9.86
C ILE A 419 1.22 16.25 -10.01
N PHE A 420 0.93 16.93 -8.90
CA PHE A 420 0.76 18.37 -8.85
C PHE A 420 1.86 18.99 -7.99
N HIS A 421 2.81 19.65 -8.64
CA HIS A 421 3.83 20.45 -7.97
C HIS A 421 3.24 21.81 -7.63
N VAL A 422 3.40 22.26 -6.39
CA VAL A 422 2.81 23.51 -5.94
C VAL A 422 3.75 24.26 -5.00
N ASN A 423 3.90 25.56 -5.25
CA ASN A 423 4.73 26.45 -4.47
C ASN A 423 4.08 26.77 -3.11
N ALA A 424 4.78 26.50 -2.01
CA ALA A 424 4.27 26.68 -0.65
C ALA A 424 4.06 28.16 -0.25
N ASP A 425 4.65 29.13 -0.96
CA ASP A 425 4.39 30.55 -0.72
C ASP A 425 3.05 31.05 -1.30
N ASP A 426 2.35 30.23 -2.10
CA ASP A 426 1.00 30.52 -2.61
C ASP A 426 -0.05 29.56 -2.02
N PRO A 427 -0.60 29.86 -0.83
CA PRO A 427 -1.57 28.99 -0.15
C PRO A 427 -2.89 28.85 -0.91
N GLU A 428 -3.26 29.79 -1.78
CA GLU A 428 -4.46 29.66 -2.63
C GLU A 428 -4.23 28.60 -3.72
N ALA A 429 -3.04 28.59 -4.34
CA ALA A 429 -2.66 27.53 -5.28
C ALA A 429 -2.64 26.16 -4.59
N VAL A 430 -2.11 26.10 -3.36
CA VAL A 430 -2.11 24.89 -2.53
C VAL A 430 -3.54 24.39 -2.24
N ALA A 431 -4.44 25.26 -1.81
CA ALA A 431 -5.83 24.91 -1.56
C ALA A 431 -6.54 24.42 -2.83
N PHE A 432 -6.28 25.05 -3.98
CA PHE A 432 -6.83 24.65 -5.26
C PHE A 432 -6.37 23.25 -5.68
N VAL A 433 -5.06 22.98 -5.61
CA VAL A 433 -4.49 21.66 -5.92
C VAL A 433 -5.02 20.60 -4.97
N THR A 434 -5.25 20.95 -3.71
CA THR A 434 -5.83 20.05 -2.70
C THR A 434 -7.23 19.59 -3.07
N ARG A 435 -8.12 20.54 -3.44
CA ARG A 435 -9.47 20.21 -3.92
C ARG A 435 -9.42 19.38 -5.20
N LEU A 436 -8.55 19.75 -6.15
CA LEU A 436 -8.37 19.03 -7.40
C LEU A 436 -7.92 17.57 -7.18
N ALA A 437 -6.93 17.36 -6.31
CA ALA A 437 -6.40 16.03 -6.00
C ALA A 437 -7.47 15.15 -5.33
N LEU A 438 -8.19 15.69 -4.34
CA LEU A 438 -9.25 14.95 -3.67
C LEU A 438 -10.42 14.63 -4.62
N ASP A 439 -10.82 15.59 -5.47
CA ASP A 439 -11.81 15.36 -6.53
C ASP A 439 -11.37 14.26 -7.49
N PHE A 440 -10.09 14.26 -7.92
CA PHE A 440 -9.53 13.23 -8.79
C PHE A 440 -9.61 11.85 -8.13
N ARG A 441 -9.13 11.72 -6.88
CA ARG A 441 -9.18 10.47 -6.11
C ARG A 441 -10.62 9.98 -5.96
N ASN A 442 -11.54 10.87 -5.56
CA ASN A 442 -12.93 10.52 -5.35
C ASN A 442 -13.67 10.15 -6.64
N THR A 443 -13.22 10.66 -7.79
CA THR A 443 -13.79 10.35 -9.11
C THR A 443 -13.22 9.04 -9.66
N PHE A 444 -11.90 8.93 -9.76
CA PHE A 444 -11.23 7.84 -10.49
C PHE A 444 -10.71 6.70 -9.60
N LYS A 445 -10.78 6.86 -8.28
CA LYS A 445 -10.34 5.86 -7.29
C LYS A 445 -8.87 5.48 -7.42
N ARG A 446 -8.01 6.46 -7.73
CA ARG A 446 -6.58 6.28 -7.95
C ARG A 446 -5.75 7.23 -7.12
N ASP A 447 -4.53 6.81 -6.83
CA ASP A 447 -3.56 7.61 -6.12
C ASP A 447 -3.26 8.91 -6.87
N VAL A 448 -3.01 9.97 -6.10
CA VAL A 448 -2.65 11.31 -6.59
C VAL A 448 -1.55 11.87 -5.70
N PHE A 449 -0.58 12.55 -6.31
CA PHE A 449 0.53 13.17 -5.60
C PHE A 449 0.41 14.69 -5.59
N ILE A 450 0.67 15.29 -4.43
CA ILE A 450 0.90 16.72 -4.27
C ILE A 450 2.36 16.89 -3.83
N ASP A 451 3.18 17.47 -4.70
CA ASP A 451 4.55 17.87 -4.38
C ASP A 451 4.52 19.31 -3.84
N LEU A 452 4.51 19.43 -2.50
CA LEU A 452 4.51 20.73 -1.81
C LEU A 452 5.95 21.26 -1.74
N VAL A 453 6.35 21.99 -2.77
CA VAL A 453 7.69 22.57 -2.88
C VAL A 453 7.80 23.74 -1.91
N CYS A 454 8.64 23.54 -0.90
CA CYS A 454 8.80 24.41 0.26
C CYS A 454 10.29 24.56 0.61
N TYR A 455 10.58 25.01 1.83
CA TYR A 455 11.95 25.04 2.37
C TYR A 455 11.97 24.64 3.85
N ARG A 456 13.16 24.48 4.43
CA ARG A 456 13.36 24.20 5.86
C ARG A 456 14.01 25.41 6.52
N ARG A 457 13.26 26.11 7.39
CA ARG A 457 13.73 27.36 8.02
C ARG A 457 14.96 27.17 8.91
N HIS A 458 14.99 26.07 9.67
CA HIS A 458 16.04 25.71 10.64
C HIS A 458 16.85 24.50 10.15
N GLY A 459 17.83 24.05 10.95
CA GLY A 459 18.53 22.77 10.74
C GLY A 459 17.60 21.55 10.72
N HIS A 460 18.14 20.35 10.52
CA HIS A 460 17.29 19.14 10.50
C HIS A 460 16.58 18.93 11.84
N ASN A 461 17.29 19.24 12.92
CA ASN A 461 16.71 19.53 14.22
C ASN A 461 17.14 20.93 14.63
N GLU A 462 16.54 21.47 15.69
CA GLU A 462 16.70 22.88 16.04
C GLU A 462 18.04 23.21 16.72
N ALA A 463 18.88 22.21 16.98
CA ALA A 463 20.25 22.38 17.45
C ALA A 463 21.31 22.12 16.35
N ASP A 464 20.89 21.77 15.14
CA ASP A 464 21.75 21.47 13.99
C ASP A 464 22.09 22.75 13.20
N GLU A 465 23.33 22.88 12.72
CA GLU A 465 23.80 24.05 11.96
C GLU A 465 23.88 23.71 10.45
N PRO A 466 22.86 24.06 9.67
CA PRO A 466 22.77 23.63 8.28
C PRO A 466 23.66 24.43 7.32
N SER A 467 24.17 25.59 7.73
CA SER A 467 25.05 26.41 6.88
C SER A 467 26.40 25.74 6.61
N ALA A 468 26.76 24.73 7.41
CA ALA A 468 27.97 23.93 7.20
C ALA A 468 27.95 23.17 5.86
N THR A 469 26.77 22.73 5.42
CA THR A 469 26.60 21.94 4.18
C THR A 469 25.74 22.64 3.12
N GLN A 470 24.84 23.55 3.52
CA GLN A 470 23.93 24.28 2.63
C GLN A 470 24.06 25.83 2.73
N PRO A 471 25.27 26.42 2.65
CA PRO A 471 25.47 27.84 2.97
C PRO A 471 24.63 28.79 2.09
N LEU A 472 24.59 28.57 0.77
CA LEU A 472 23.84 29.45 -0.14
C LEU A 472 22.33 29.37 0.07
N MET A 473 21.81 28.15 0.31
CA MET A 473 20.39 27.93 0.58
C MET A 473 19.96 28.67 1.84
N TYR A 474 20.71 28.53 2.95
CA TYR A 474 20.35 29.17 4.22
C TYR A 474 20.61 30.68 4.23
N GLN A 475 21.58 31.20 3.45
CA GLN A 475 21.70 32.63 3.21
C GLN A 475 20.46 33.22 2.52
N LYS A 476 19.88 32.49 1.56
CA LYS A 476 18.63 32.89 0.89
C LYS A 476 17.45 32.79 1.85
N ILE A 477 17.30 31.66 2.56
CA ILE A 477 16.25 31.45 3.57
C ILE A 477 16.26 32.58 4.59
N LYS A 478 17.41 32.97 5.14
CA LYS A 478 17.52 34.05 6.14
C LYS A 478 16.94 35.40 5.68
N LYS A 479 16.96 35.67 4.37
CA LYS A 479 16.39 36.90 3.77
C LYS A 479 14.96 36.70 3.25
N HIS A 480 14.50 35.46 3.17
CA HIS A 480 13.18 35.11 2.65
C HIS A 480 12.11 35.28 3.73
N PRO A 481 11.05 36.09 3.49
CA PRO A 481 9.93 36.22 4.41
C PRO A 481 9.20 34.89 4.63
N THR A 482 8.43 34.79 5.71
CA THR A 482 7.64 33.58 5.98
C THR A 482 6.36 33.54 5.13
N PRO A 483 5.79 32.34 4.86
CA PRO A 483 4.57 32.23 4.05
C PRO A 483 3.41 33.08 4.60
N ARG A 484 3.27 33.15 5.93
CA ARG A 484 2.28 34.01 6.60
C ARG A 484 2.46 35.48 6.23
N LYS A 485 3.69 36.01 6.25
CA LYS A 485 3.97 37.41 5.94
C LYS A 485 3.69 37.70 4.46
N ILE A 486 4.17 36.84 3.56
CA ILE A 486 3.93 36.95 2.11
C ILE A 486 2.42 37.00 1.83
N TYR A 487 1.66 36.10 2.45
CA TYR A 487 0.23 36.01 2.21
C TYR A 487 -0.57 37.16 2.85
N ALA A 488 -0.18 37.61 4.05
CA ALA A 488 -0.78 38.80 4.66
C ALA A 488 -0.60 40.05 3.78
N ASP A 489 0.60 40.26 3.24
CA ASP A 489 0.90 41.41 2.38
C ASP A 489 0.11 41.34 1.05
N LYS A 490 -0.07 40.13 0.51
CA LYS A 490 -0.95 39.90 -0.64
C LYS A 490 -2.40 40.26 -0.31
N LEU A 491 -2.94 39.80 0.82
CA LEU A 491 -4.32 40.09 1.20
C LEU A 491 -4.55 41.56 1.56
N GLU A 492 -3.53 42.26 2.05
CA GLU A 492 -3.57 43.71 2.23
C GLU A 492 -3.65 44.44 0.89
N ALA A 493 -2.82 44.04 -0.08
CA ALA A 493 -2.89 44.58 -1.45
C ALA A 493 -4.24 44.30 -2.13
N ASP A 494 -4.82 43.11 -1.90
CA ASP A 494 -6.15 42.71 -2.37
C ASP A 494 -7.30 43.38 -1.59
N LYS A 495 -7.01 44.16 -0.54
CA LYS A 495 -7.99 44.81 0.36
C LYS A 495 -8.93 43.82 1.07
N VAL A 496 -8.42 42.63 1.40
CA VAL A 496 -9.16 41.57 2.10
C VAL A 496 -8.89 41.58 3.61
N ALA A 497 -7.64 41.80 4.02
CA ALA A 497 -7.23 41.84 5.42
C ALA A 497 -6.20 42.96 5.64
N THR A 498 -6.27 43.63 6.79
CA THR A 498 -5.33 44.70 7.16
C THR A 498 -4.15 44.15 7.97
N LEU A 499 -3.11 44.96 8.13
CA LEU A 499 -2.00 44.63 9.03
C LEU A 499 -2.46 44.45 10.49
N GLU A 500 -3.47 45.20 10.91
CA GLU A 500 -4.07 45.10 12.25
C GLU A 500 -4.73 43.73 12.45
N ASP A 501 -5.56 43.28 11.48
CA ASP A 501 -6.18 41.95 11.51
C ASP A 501 -5.12 40.83 11.62
N ALA A 502 -4.07 40.91 10.79
CA ALA A 502 -3.01 39.90 10.77
C ALA A 502 -2.17 39.89 12.06
N THR A 503 -2.06 41.03 12.75
CA THR A 503 -1.37 41.15 14.04
C THR A 503 -2.25 40.62 15.17
N GLU A 504 -3.54 40.92 15.13
CA GLU A 504 -4.52 40.40 16.10
C GLU A 504 -4.55 38.86 16.08
N MET A 505 -4.57 38.24 14.90
CA MET A 505 -4.53 36.77 14.77
C MET A 505 -3.31 36.14 15.48
N VAL A 506 -2.14 36.79 15.40
CA VAL A 506 -0.92 36.31 16.07
C VAL A 506 -1.07 36.36 17.59
N ASN A 507 -1.61 37.46 18.11
CA ASN A 507 -1.78 37.66 19.55
C ASN A 507 -2.84 36.69 20.10
N LEU A 508 -4.01 36.60 19.46
CA LEU A 508 -5.07 35.68 19.87
C LEU A 508 -4.60 34.23 19.88
N TYR A 509 -3.80 33.81 18.90
CA TYR A 509 -3.28 32.45 18.87
C TYR A 509 -2.24 32.20 19.97
N ARG A 510 -1.37 33.18 20.27
CA ARG A 510 -0.45 33.09 21.41
C ARG A 510 -1.21 32.96 22.74
N ASP A 511 -2.21 33.80 22.95
CA ASP A 511 -3.04 33.76 24.16
C ASP A 511 -3.75 32.40 24.30
N ALA A 512 -4.21 31.82 23.18
CA ALA A 512 -4.80 30.49 23.17
C ALA A 512 -3.80 29.38 23.55
N LEU A 513 -2.54 29.48 23.12
CA LEU A 513 -1.48 28.56 23.53
C LEU A 513 -1.13 28.73 25.01
N ASP A 514 -1.09 29.96 25.53
CA ASP A 514 -0.86 30.23 26.94
C ASP A 514 -1.98 29.69 27.84
N ALA A 515 -3.22 29.70 27.34
CA ALA A 515 -4.37 29.09 28.02
C ALA A 515 -4.29 27.54 28.06
N GLY A 516 -3.56 26.91 27.14
CA GLY A 516 -3.30 25.46 27.13
C GLY A 516 -4.44 24.56 26.64
N GLU A 517 -5.59 25.13 26.27
CA GLU A 517 -6.76 24.40 25.76
C GLU A 517 -6.68 24.10 24.25
N CYS A 518 -7.56 23.23 23.76
CA CYS A 518 -7.62 22.88 22.34
C CYS A 518 -7.83 24.12 21.46
N VAL A 519 -6.94 24.32 20.49
CA VAL A 519 -6.95 25.48 19.57
C VAL A 519 -7.78 25.26 18.30
N VAL A 520 -8.24 24.02 18.06
CA VAL A 520 -9.07 23.66 16.91
C VAL A 520 -10.54 23.83 17.27
N LYS A 521 -11.17 24.88 16.74
CA LYS A 521 -12.58 25.23 17.01
C LYS A 521 -13.56 24.15 16.56
N GLU A 522 -13.17 23.42 15.54
CA GLU A 522 -13.96 22.34 14.94
C GLU A 522 -13.89 21.03 15.72
N TRP A 523 -13.00 20.90 16.71
CA TRP A 523 -12.83 19.68 17.49
C TRP A 523 -14.07 19.31 18.31
N ARG A 524 -14.37 18.01 18.38
CA ARG A 524 -15.44 17.42 19.18
C ARG A 524 -14.93 16.22 19.97
N PRO A 525 -15.48 15.94 21.17
CA PRO A 525 -15.20 14.71 21.90
C PRO A 525 -15.63 13.48 21.11
N MET A 526 -14.81 12.42 21.14
CA MET A 526 -15.14 11.15 20.50
C MET A 526 -16.29 10.43 21.22
N ASN A 527 -17.18 9.80 20.47
CA ASN A 527 -18.24 8.98 21.04
C ASN A 527 -17.72 7.57 21.44
N MET A 528 -18.28 6.98 22.50
CA MET A 528 -17.83 5.68 23.03
C MET A 528 -17.94 4.52 22.03
N HIS A 529 -18.89 4.59 21.08
CA HIS A 529 -19.05 3.61 20.00
C HIS A 529 -17.85 3.53 19.04
N SER A 530 -16.99 4.56 19.02
CA SER A 530 -15.76 4.58 18.23
C SER A 530 -14.62 3.79 18.88
N PHE A 531 -14.74 3.40 20.16
CA PHE A 531 -13.70 2.68 20.91
C PHE A 531 -13.91 1.15 20.87
N THR A 532 -13.65 0.56 19.70
CA THR A 532 -13.85 -0.88 19.42
C THR A 532 -12.94 -1.83 20.23
N TRP A 533 -11.96 -1.29 20.95
CA TRP A 533 -10.94 -2.06 21.67
C TRP A 533 -11.30 -2.40 23.12
N SER A 534 -12.37 -1.80 23.67
CA SER A 534 -12.80 -1.99 25.07
C SER A 534 -12.75 -3.43 25.59
N PRO A 535 -13.28 -4.46 24.88
CA PRO A 535 -13.30 -5.82 25.41
C PRO A 535 -11.97 -6.56 25.29
N TYR A 536 -10.96 -5.97 24.64
CA TYR A 536 -9.68 -6.62 24.32
C TYR A 536 -8.48 -6.12 25.15
N LEU A 537 -8.71 -5.26 26.13
CA LEU A 537 -7.65 -4.67 26.96
C LEU A 537 -7.46 -5.44 28.27
N ASN A 538 -6.21 -5.45 28.77
CA ASN A 538 -5.83 -5.99 30.08
C ASN A 538 -6.13 -7.49 30.28
N HIS A 539 -5.85 -8.30 29.26
CA HIS A 539 -5.96 -9.76 29.31
C HIS A 539 -4.59 -10.43 29.28
N GLU A 540 -4.46 -11.56 29.98
CA GLU A 540 -3.27 -12.40 30.00
C GLU A 540 -3.38 -13.58 29.01
N TRP A 541 -2.26 -14.23 28.71
CA TRP A 541 -2.24 -15.29 27.70
C TRP A 541 -2.95 -16.58 28.13
N ASP A 542 -3.10 -16.86 29.43
CA ASP A 542 -3.70 -18.07 29.98
C ASP A 542 -5.22 -17.94 30.26
N GLU A 543 -5.84 -16.86 29.75
CA GLU A 543 -7.29 -16.68 29.81
C GLU A 543 -8.04 -17.83 29.08
N ALA A 544 -9.10 -18.32 29.72
CA ALA A 544 -9.98 -19.33 29.13
C ALA A 544 -10.76 -18.75 27.93
N TYR A 545 -10.97 -19.58 26.91
CA TYR A 545 -11.74 -19.23 25.71
C TYR A 545 -12.68 -20.40 25.35
N PRO A 546 -13.76 -20.18 24.58
CA PRO A 546 -14.68 -21.24 24.16
C PRO A 546 -14.04 -22.17 23.12
N ASN A 547 -13.19 -23.08 23.61
CA ASN A 547 -12.41 -24.02 22.81
C ASN A 547 -13.25 -25.16 22.23
N LYS A 548 -14.29 -25.60 22.94
CA LYS A 548 -15.14 -26.74 22.53
C LYS A 548 -16.12 -26.34 21.44
N VAL A 549 -16.29 -27.23 20.46
CA VAL A 549 -17.28 -27.11 19.38
C VAL A 549 -18.14 -28.36 19.38
N GLU A 550 -19.46 -28.22 19.19
CA GLU A 550 -20.36 -29.37 19.11
C GLU A 550 -19.92 -30.30 17.97
N MET A 551 -19.64 -31.56 18.28
CA MET A 551 -19.15 -32.57 17.32
C MET A 551 -20.01 -32.64 16.05
N LYS A 552 -21.33 -32.62 16.20
CA LYS A 552 -22.27 -32.67 15.07
C LYS A 552 -22.13 -31.45 14.17
N ARG A 553 -21.99 -30.25 14.76
CA ARG A 553 -21.78 -29.01 14.01
C ARG A 553 -20.42 -29.02 13.32
N LEU A 554 -19.37 -29.47 14.00
CA LEU A 554 -18.02 -29.60 13.44
C LEU A 554 -18.00 -30.51 12.20
N GLN A 555 -18.66 -31.67 12.27
CA GLN A 555 -18.82 -32.59 11.14
C GLN A 555 -19.63 -31.96 9.99
N GLU A 556 -20.68 -31.21 10.28
CA GLU A 556 -21.46 -30.50 9.26
C GLU A 556 -20.60 -29.45 8.53
N LEU A 557 -19.83 -28.65 9.28
CA LEU A 557 -18.90 -27.68 8.71
C LEU A 557 -17.86 -28.35 7.83
N ALA A 558 -17.23 -29.44 8.31
CA ALA A 558 -16.27 -30.23 7.55
C ALA A 558 -16.86 -30.77 6.24
N LYS A 559 -18.11 -31.26 6.26
CA LYS A 559 -18.84 -31.68 5.06
C LYS A 559 -19.11 -30.51 4.10
N ARG A 560 -19.58 -29.37 4.61
CA ARG A 560 -19.88 -28.19 3.79
C ARG A 560 -18.63 -27.68 3.07
N ILE A 561 -17.52 -27.49 3.78
CA ILE A 561 -16.28 -26.97 3.18
C ILE A 561 -15.58 -27.97 2.26
N SER A 562 -15.96 -29.26 2.32
CA SER A 562 -15.43 -30.32 1.45
C SER A 562 -16.38 -30.69 0.31
N THR A 563 -17.57 -30.08 0.23
CA THR A 563 -18.53 -30.31 -0.85
C THR A 563 -18.46 -29.15 -1.83
N VAL A 564 -18.14 -29.45 -3.08
CA VAL A 564 -17.98 -28.45 -4.14
C VAL A 564 -19.09 -28.66 -5.17
N PRO A 565 -19.78 -27.61 -5.65
CA PRO A 565 -20.81 -27.76 -6.66
C PRO A 565 -20.28 -28.44 -7.93
N GLU A 566 -21.07 -29.33 -8.53
CA GLU A 566 -20.67 -30.09 -9.74
C GLU A 566 -20.30 -29.19 -10.93
N ALA A 567 -20.86 -27.97 -10.99
CA ALA A 567 -20.53 -26.97 -12.01
C ALA A 567 -19.08 -26.46 -11.92
N ILE A 568 -18.39 -26.67 -10.80
CA ILE A 568 -16.99 -26.29 -10.61
C ILE A 568 -16.12 -27.53 -10.88
N GLU A 569 -15.63 -27.66 -12.12
CA GLU A 569 -14.73 -28.75 -12.48
C GLU A 569 -13.37 -28.57 -11.79
N MET A 570 -13.09 -29.45 -10.82
CA MET A 570 -11.83 -29.45 -10.08
C MET A 570 -10.72 -30.11 -10.87
N GLN A 571 -9.49 -29.62 -10.69
CA GLN A 571 -8.30 -30.35 -11.10
C GLN A 571 -8.20 -31.70 -10.35
N SER A 572 -7.72 -32.76 -11.01
CA SER A 572 -7.78 -34.14 -10.49
C SER A 572 -7.12 -34.37 -9.12
N ARG A 573 -6.00 -33.71 -8.82
CA ARG A 573 -5.33 -33.78 -7.50
C ARG A 573 -6.08 -32.98 -6.45
N VAL A 574 -6.69 -31.85 -6.83
CA VAL A 574 -7.57 -31.08 -5.94
C VAL A 574 -8.81 -31.90 -5.59
N ALA A 575 -9.43 -32.55 -6.57
CA ALA A 575 -10.56 -33.46 -6.35
C ALA A 575 -10.18 -34.60 -5.37
N LYS A 576 -8.96 -35.16 -5.50
CA LYS A 576 -8.45 -36.16 -4.54
C LYS A 576 -8.33 -35.60 -3.12
N ILE A 577 -7.77 -34.40 -2.95
CA ILE A 577 -7.65 -33.75 -1.63
C ILE A 577 -9.04 -33.50 -1.02
N TYR A 578 -10.00 -33.05 -1.83
CA TYR A 578 -11.37 -32.83 -1.36
C TYR A 578 -12.10 -34.14 -1.02
N GLY A 579 -11.89 -35.21 -1.80
CA GLY A 579 -12.38 -36.54 -1.46
C GLY A 579 -11.79 -37.07 -0.15
N ASP A 580 -10.49 -36.88 0.05
CA ASP A 580 -9.82 -37.21 1.32
C ASP A 580 -10.42 -36.41 2.49
N ARG A 581 -10.71 -35.12 2.32
CA ARG A 581 -11.37 -34.28 3.34
C ARG A 581 -12.82 -34.68 3.62
N GLN A 582 -13.54 -35.19 2.61
CA GLN A 582 -14.86 -35.79 2.83
C GLN A 582 -14.78 -37.06 3.68
N ALA A 583 -13.79 -37.92 3.43
CA ALA A 583 -13.51 -39.09 4.28
C ALA A 583 -13.10 -38.69 5.71
N MET A 584 -12.32 -37.60 5.87
CA MET A 584 -12.02 -37.02 7.19
C MET A 584 -13.29 -36.53 7.90
N ALA A 585 -14.16 -35.83 7.19
CA ALA A 585 -15.44 -35.34 7.72
C ALA A 585 -16.40 -36.48 8.11
N ALA A 586 -16.29 -37.65 7.48
CA ALA A 586 -17.03 -38.86 7.82
C ALA A 586 -16.40 -39.65 8.98
N GLY A 587 -15.19 -39.30 9.43
CA GLY A 587 -14.44 -40.05 10.45
C GLY A 587 -13.75 -41.31 9.91
N GLU A 588 -13.70 -41.50 8.60
CA GLU A 588 -13.05 -42.64 7.93
C GLU A 588 -11.54 -42.44 7.80
N LYS A 589 -11.07 -41.18 7.84
CA LYS A 589 -9.67 -40.78 7.76
C LYS A 589 -9.37 -39.76 8.86
N LEU A 590 -8.15 -39.76 9.39
CA LEU A 590 -7.71 -38.73 10.33
C LEU A 590 -7.42 -37.42 9.58
N PHE A 591 -7.66 -36.29 10.24
CA PHE A 591 -7.44 -34.96 9.68
C PHE A 591 -5.95 -34.70 9.47
N ASP A 592 -5.61 -34.24 8.27
CA ASP A 592 -4.31 -33.63 7.99
C ASP A 592 -4.31 -32.14 8.35
N TRP A 593 -3.16 -31.48 8.16
CA TRP A 593 -2.98 -30.08 8.51
C TRP A 593 -3.93 -29.14 7.76
N GLY A 594 -4.02 -29.28 6.43
CA GLY A 594 -4.83 -28.40 5.60
C GLY A 594 -6.34 -28.56 5.84
N GLY A 595 -6.78 -29.78 6.16
CA GLY A 595 -8.16 -30.05 6.57
C GLY A 595 -8.49 -29.39 7.91
N ALA A 596 -7.64 -29.57 8.93
CA ALA A 596 -7.88 -29.01 10.26
C ALA A 596 -7.78 -27.47 10.29
N GLU A 597 -6.83 -26.90 9.55
CA GLU A 597 -6.68 -25.45 9.40
C GLU A 597 -7.93 -24.81 8.77
N ASN A 598 -8.41 -25.37 7.64
CA ASN A 598 -9.63 -24.86 7.01
C ASN A 598 -10.87 -25.07 7.88
N LEU A 599 -10.91 -26.13 8.69
CA LEU A 599 -11.98 -26.35 9.64
C LEU A 599 -11.95 -25.33 10.79
N ALA A 600 -10.76 -24.89 11.23
CA ALA A 600 -10.64 -23.79 12.18
C ALA A 600 -11.26 -22.51 11.60
N TYR A 601 -10.93 -22.16 10.35
CA TYR A 601 -11.56 -21.03 9.66
C TYR A 601 -13.07 -21.18 9.55
N ALA A 602 -13.56 -22.37 9.19
CA ALA A 602 -14.97 -22.66 9.07
C ALA A 602 -15.72 -22.41 10.38
N THR A 603 -15.16 -22.86 11.51
CA THR A 603 -15.79 -22.65 12.82
C THR A 603 -15.82 -21.19 13.25
N LEU A 604 -14.81 -20.39 12.90
CA LEU A 604 -14.78 -18.96 13.22
C LEU A 604 -15.81 -18.18 12.40
N VAL A 605 -15.86 -18.41 11.10
CA VAL A 605 -16.84 -17.70 10.25
C VAL A 605 -18.26 -18.17 10.53
N ASP A 606 -18.46 -19.42 10.95
CA ASP A 606 -19.77 -19.90 11.44
C ASP A 606 -20.25 -19.12 12.67
N GLU A 607 -19.35 -18.80 13.59
CA GLU A 607 -19.61 -17.98 14.79
C GLU A 607 -19.71 -16.48 14.47
N GLY A 608 -19.60 -16.07 13.20
CA GLY A 608 -19.68 -14.67 12.77
C GLY A 608 -18.37 -13.89 12.91
N ILE A 609 -17.24 -14.55 13.18
CA ILE A 609 -15.91 -13.95 13.28
C ILE A 609 -15.24 -13.95 11.91
N PRO A 610 -14.95 -12.78 11.31
CA PRO A 610 -14.32 -12.73 9.99
C PRO A 610 -12.88 -13.25 10.03
N VAL A 611 -12.41 -13.79 8.90
CA VAL A 611 -11.04 -14.23 8.71
C VAL A 611 -10.48 -13.57 7.45
N ARG A 612 -9.33 -12.92 7.58
CA ARG A 612 -8.54 -12.38 6.48
C ARG A 612 -7.21 -13.14 6.43
N LEU A 613 -6.99 -13.90 5.37
CA LEU A 613 -5.71 -14.56 5.09
C LEU A 613 -5.07 -13.88 3.88
N SER A 614 -3.85 -13.41 4.03
CA SER A 614 -3.12 -12.70 2.98
C SER A 614 -1.67 -13.15 2.93
N GLY A 615 -1.16 -13.48 1.75
CA GLY A 615 0.20 -13.98 1.59
C GLY A 615 0.45 -14.46 0.17
N GLU A 616 1.70 -14.66 -0.19
CA GLU A 616 2.07 -15.07 -1.54
C GLU A 616 1.56 -16.48 -1.81
N ASP A 617 0.69 -16.63 -2.81
CA ASP A 617 0.07 -17.90 -3.22
C ASP A 617 -0.77 -18.61 -2.12
N SER A 618 -1.17 -17.90 -1.06
CA SER A 618 -1.88 -18.47 0.10
C SER A 618 -3.26 -19.05 -0.20
N GLY A 619 -3.94 -18.63 -1.27
CA GLY A 619 -5.24 -19.15 -1.69
C GLY A 619 -5.21 -20.65 -1.99
N ARG A 620 -4.15 -21.10 -2.66
CA ARG A 620 -3.82 -22.53 -2.83
C ARG A 620 -2.99 -23.06 -1.66
N GLY A 621 -2.14 -22.20 -1.11
CA GLY A 621 -1.05 -22.54 -0.20
C GLY A 621 0.20 -22.94 -0.99
N THR A 622 1.36 -22.40 -0.58
CA THR A 622 2.67 -22.65 -1.19
C THR A 622 2.91 -24.14 -1.43
N PHE A 623 2.70 -24.95 -0.40
CA PHE A 623 2.95 -26.40 -0.41
C PHE A 623 1.77 -27.25 -0.91
N PHE A 624 0.83 -26.66 -1.65
CA PHE A 624 -0.31 -27.37 -2.27
C PHE A 624 -1.14 -28.15 -1.23
N HIS A 625 -1.45 -27.49 -0.10
CA HIS A 625 -2.09 -28.14 1.06
C HIS A 625 -3.44 -27.50 1.44
N ARG A 626 -3.62 -26.19 1.20
CA ARG A 626 -4.78 -25.44 1.69
C ARG A 626 -5.97 -25.52 0.77
N HIS A 627 -5.80 -25.15 -0.49
CA HIS A 627 -6.87 -25.09 -1.50
C HIS A 627 -8.14 -24.39 -0.98
N ALA A 628 -8.01 -23.23 -0.35
CA ALA A 628 -9.16 -22.45 0.08
C ALA A 628 -9.92 -21.86 -1.12
N VAL A 629 -9.21 -21.56 -2.21
CA VAL A 629 -9.77 -21.17 -3.51
C VAL A 629 -9.61 -22.33 -4.50
N ILE A 630 -10.72 -22.73 -5.10
CA ILE A 630 -10.78 -23.74 -6.16
C ILE A 630 -10.95 -23.02 -7.49
N HIS A 631 -10.08 -23.32 -8.46
CA HIS A 631 -10.16 -22.81 -9.81
C HIS A 631 -10.85 -23.83 -10.72
N ASN A 632 -11.95 -23.41 -11.36
CA ASN A 632 -12.68 -24.22 -12.33
C ASN A 632 -11.82 -24.42 -13.58
N GLN A 633 -11.50 -25.67 -13.91
CA GLN A 633 -10.61 -26.01 -15.03
C GLN A 633 -11.23 -25.70 -16.41
N THR A 634 -12.55 -25.58 -16.50
CA THR A 634 -13.23 -25.29 -17.77
C THR A 634 -13.16 -23.83 -18.18
N ASN A 635 -13.20 -22.90 -17.22
CA ASN A 635 -13.42 -21.47 -17.52
C ASN A 635 -12.59 -20.50 -16.66
N GLY A 636 -11.80 -20.99 -15.71
CA GLY A 636 -10.92 -20.18 -14.85
C GLY A 636 -11.64 -19.41 -13.74
N SER A 637 -12.97 -19.52 -13.61
CA SER A 637 -13.69 -18.92 -12.48
C SER A 637 -13.31 -19.59 -11.15
N THR A 638 -13.48 -18.86 -10.06
CA THR A 638 -13.05 -19.31 -8.72
C THR A 638 -14.24 -19.57 -7.81
N TYR A 639 -14.16 -20.63 -7.01
CA TYR A 639 -15.09 -20.94 -5.93
C TYR A 639 -14.35 -21.11 -4.61
N THR A 640 -14.84 -20.46 -3.57
CA THR A 640 -14.24 -20.49 -2.22
C THR A 640 -15.25 -21.09 -1.25
N PRO A 641 -15.12 -22.38 -0.84
CA PRO A 641 -16.11 -23.04 0.01
C PRO A 641 -16.36 -22.32 1.35
N LEU A 642 -15.31 -21.72 1.92
CA LEU A 642 -15.38 -20.96 3.18
C LEU A 642 -16.23 -19.68 3.09
N GLN A 643 -16.59 -19.21 1.89
CA GLN A 643 -17.52 -18.09 1.68
C GLN A 643 -18.99 -18.54 1.56
N HIS A 644 -19.25 -19.85 1.61
CA HIS A 644 -20.56 -20.44 1.31
C HIS A 644 -21.02 -21.42 2.40
N ILE A 645 -20.68 -21.12 3.67
CA ILE A 645 -21.15 -21.89 4.82
C ILE A 645 -22.62 -21.57 5.10
N HIS A 646 -22.99 -20.31 5.32
CA HIS A 646 -24.39 -19.86 5.45
C HIS A 646 -24.50 -18.34 5.27
N SER A 647 -25.70 -17.79 5.07
CA SER A 647 -25.88 -16.37 4.72
C SER A 647 -25.49 -15.36 5.82
N GLY A 648 -25.53 -15.77 7.08
CA GLY A 648 -25.18 -14.94 8.25
C GLY A 648 -23.76 -15.11 8.77
N GLN A 649 -22.88 -15.75 8.01
CA GLN A 649 -21.51 -16.05 8.45
C GLN A 649 -20.63 -14.80 8.50
N GLY A 650 -19.51 -14.89 9.23
CA GLY A 650 -18.39 -13.97 9.13
C GLY A 650 -17.77 -13.99 7.73
N GLN A 651 -17.20 -12.88 7.30
CA GLN A 651 -16.56 -12.80 5.99
C GLN A 651 -15.24 -13.58 5.99
N PHE A 652 -15.10 -14.52 5.06
CA PHE A 652 -13.82 -15.15 4.74
C PHE A 652 -13.21 -14.49 3.50
N LYS A 653 -12.05 -13.86 3.64
CA LYS A 653 -11.31 -13.28 2.51
C LYS A 653 -9.90 -13.85 2.49
N VAL A 654 -9.56 -14.48 1.38
CA VAL A 654 -8.19 -14.92 1.09
C VAL A 654 -7.66 -14.19 -0.13
N TRP A 655 -6.45 -13.65 -0.01
CA TRP A 655 -5.80 -12.89 -1.06
C TRP A 655 -4.40 -13.41 -1.30
N ASP A 656 -4.13 -13.86 -2.52
CA ASP A 656 -2.76 -14.02 -2.99
C ASP A 656 -2.15 -12.62 -3.11
N SER A 657 -1.11 -12.36 -2.30
CA SER A 657 -0.45 -11.06 -2.27
C SER A 657 0.32 -10.79 -3.56
N VAL A 658 0.64 -9.51 -3.78
CA VAL A 658 1.77 -9.18 -4.66
C VAL A 658 3.06 -9.67 -4.01
N LEU A 659 4.12 -9.83 -4.80
CA LEU A 659 5.41 -10.31 -4.30
C LEU A 659 6.11 -9.19 -3.52
N SER A 660 5.87 -9.17 -2.21
CA SER A 660 6.28 -8.12 -1.26
C SER A 660 6.03 -8.65 0.14
N GLU A 661 7.08 -8.68 0.95
CA GLU A 661 6.98 -9.03 2.36
C GLU A 661 6.81 -7.77 3.23
N GLU A 662 7.61 -6.71 2.98
CA GLU A 662 7.67 -5.52 3.83
C GLU A 662 6.33 -4.75 3.85
N ALA A 663 5.85 -4.31 2.69
CA ALA A 663 4.61 -3.54 2.63
C ALA A 663 3.37 -4.38 2.92
N VAL A 664 3.34 -5.66 2.52
CA VAL A 664 2.20 -6.54 2.81
C VAL A 664 2.10 -6.83 4.31
N LEU A 665 3.20 -7.14 5.00
CA LEU A 665 3.15 -7.36 6.44
C LEU A 665 2.76 -6.09 7.21
N ALA A 666 3.26 -4.93 6.79
CA ALA A 666 2.86 -3.64 7.36
C ALA A 666 1.36 -3.35 7.13
N PHE A 667 0.83 -3.70 5.97
CA PHE A 667 -0.60 -3.62 5.67
C PHE A 667 -1.42 -4.50 6.61
N GLU A 668 -1.05 -5.77 6.76
CA GLU A 668 -1.80 -6.68 7.65
C GLU A 668 -1.69 -6.26 9.13
N TYR A 669 -0.56 -5.68 9.57
CA TYR A 669 -0.46 -5.04 10.89
C TYR A 669 -1.46 -3.89 11.04
N GLY A 670 -1.54 -3.01 10.03
CA GLY A 670 -2.50 -1.90 10.01
C GLY A 670 -3.95 -2.36 10.05
N TYR A 671 -4.26 -3.44 9.32
CA TYR A 671 -5.59 -4.07 9.29
C TYR A 671 -5.95 -4.64 10.67
N ALA A 672 -5.10 -5.51 11.23
CA ALA A 672 -5.32 -6.18 12.52
C ALA A 672 -5.44 -5.17 13.68
N THR A 673 -4.69 -4.08 13.60
CA THR A 673 -4.71 -3.00 14.59
C THR A 673 -5.98 -2.15 14.46
N ALA A 674 -6.57 -2.02 13.28
CA ALA A 674 -7.82 -1.27 13.11
C ALA A 674 -9.06 -2.10 13.45
N GLU A 675 -9.08 -3.39 13.12
CA GLU A 675 -10.21 -4.31 13.31
C GLU A 675 -9.86 -5.52 14.20
N PRO A 676 -10.07 -5.42 15.53
CA PRO A 676 -9.72 -6.50 16.46
C PRO A 676 -10.61 -7.75 16.34
N ARG A 677 -11.80 -7.66 15.74
CA ARG A 677 -12.69 -8.83 15.61
C ARG A 677 -12.20 -9.81 14.54
N THR A 678 -11.59 -9.31 13.47
CA THR A 678 -11.14 -10.16 12.36
C THR A 678 -9.89 -10.93 12.76
N LEU A 679 -9.85 -12.24 12.50
CA LEU A 679 -8.61 -13.00 12.53
C LEU A 679 -7.80 -12.66 11.28
N THR A 680 -6.82 -11.77 11.42
CA THR A 680 -5.91 -11.36 10.35
C THR A 680 -4.65 -12.23 10.39
N ILE A 681 -4.37 -12.88 9.27
CA ILE A 681 -3.27 -13.82 9.10
C ILE A 681 -2.43 -13.37 7.90
N TRP A 682 -1.14 -13.22 8.13
CA TRP A 682 -0.14 -13.12 7.08
C TRP A 682 0.62 -14.44 6.95
N GLU A 683 0.78 -14.96 5.74
CA GLU A 683 1.57 -16.17 5.48
C GLU A 683 2.73 -15.85 4.53
N ALA A 684 3.95 -16.14 4.99
CA ALA A 684 5.13 -16.07 4.14
C ALA A 684 5.20 -17.29 3.22
N GLN A 685 5.76 -17.14 2.01
CA GLN A 685 5.95 -18.28 1.12
C GLN A 685 6.88 -19.34 1.76
N PHE A 686 8.00 -18.87 2.30
CA PHE A 686 8.88 -19.56 3.24
C PHE A 686 9.15 -18.64 4.42
N GLY A 687 9.33 -19.19 5.62
CA GLY A 687 9.56 -18.37 6.81
C GLY A 687 10.84 -17.53 6.71
N ASP A 688 11.82 -18.00 5.96
CA ASP A 688 13.11 -17.34 5.72
C ASP A 688 12.95 -15.93 5.10
N PHE A 689 11.95 -15.74 4.21
CA PHE A 689 11.72 -14.50 3.46
C PHE A 689 11.05 -13.39 4.28
N ALA A 690 10.50 -13.71 5.45
CA ALA A 690 9.95 -12.70 6.36
C ALA A 690 11.00 -11.69 6.85
N ASN A 691 12.29 -11.97 6.65
CA ASN A 691 13.38 -11.04 6.91
C ASN A 691 13.32 -9.76 6.05
N GLY A 692 12.64 -9.77 4.89
CA GLY A 692 12.37 -8.56 4.11
C GLY A 692 11.54 -7.54 4.88
N ALA A 693 10.68 -8.00 5.79
CA ALA A 693 9.77 -7.18 6.58
C ALA A 693 10.29 -6.88 8.01
N GLN A 694 11.62 -6.95 8.23
CA GLN A 694 12.19 -6.87 9.58
C GLN A 694 11.84 -5.56 10.32
N VAL A 695 11.75 -4.43 9.61
CA VAL A 695 11.36 -3.15 10.22
C VAL A 695 9.95 -3.23 10.81
N VAL A 696 9.03 -3.93 10.15
CA VAL A 696 7.65 -4.12 10.63
C VAL A 696 7.65 -4.99 11.89
N ILE A 697 8.42 -6.06 11.88
CA ILE A 697 8.55 -7.00 13.01
C ILE A 697 9.13 -6.28 14.25
N ASP A 698 10.24 -5.56 14.07
CA ASP A 698 10.97 -4.92 15.17
C ASP A 698 10.23 -3.71 15.72
N GLN A 699 9.67 -2.88 14.84
CA GLN A 699 9.22 -1.54 15.22
C GLN A 699 7.72 -1.40 15.42
N PHE A 700 6.94 -2.39 14.99
CA PHE A 700 5.49 -2.41 15.14
C PHE A 700 5.01 -3.66 15.88
N ILE A 701 5.28 -4.85 15.34
CA ILE A 701 4.70 -6.10 15.85
C ILE A 701 5.22 -6.41 17.26
N SER A 702 6.54 -6.41 17.46
CA SER A 702 7.14 -6.76 18.76
C SER A 702 7.11 -5.62 19.80
N SER A 703 6.94 -4.36 19.37
CA SER A 703 7.16 -3.20 20.24
C SER A 703 5.99 -2.20 20.31
N GLY A 704 4.94 -2.36 19.49
CA GLY A 704 3.81 -1.43 19.42
C GLY A 704 2.98 -1.34 20.71
N GLU A 705 2.81 -2.44 21.44
CA GLU A 705 2.13 -2.45 22.75
C GLU A 705 2.92 -1.60 23.76
N GLN A 706 4.23 -1.84 23.88
CA GLN A 706 5.08 -1.15 24.84
C GLN A 706 5.30 0.33 24.50
N LYS A 707 5.53 0.66 23.23
CA LYS A 707 5.81 2.03 22.78
C LYS A 707 4.57 2.92 22.78
N TRP A 708 3.44 2.38 22.36
CA TRP A 708 2.25 3.18 22.00
C TRP A 708 0.97 2.74 22.71
N GLY A 709 1.03 1.71 23.55
CA GLY A 709 -0.18 1.08 24.10
C GLY A 709 -1.05 0.43 23.01
N ARG A 710 -0.46 0.08 21.85
CA ARG A 710 -1.22 -0.38 20.69
C ARG A 710 -1.19 -1.89 20.56
N MET A 711 -2.35 -2.50 20.81
CA MET A 711 -2.58 -3.93 20.65
C MET A 711 -2.70 -4.33 19.17
N CYS A 712 -2.28 -5.56 18.84
CA CYS A 712 -2.34 -6.14 17.50
C CYS A 712 -2.51 -7.66 17.57
N GLY A 713 -3.56 -8.20 16.96
CA GLY A 713 -3.86 -9.65 16.96
C GLY A 713 -3.31 -10.43 15.76
N LEU A 714 -2.39 -9.87 14.98
CA LEU A 714 -1.87 -10.46 13.74
C LEU A 714 -1.25 -11.85 13.96
N VAL A 715 -1.56 -12.80 13.08
CA VAL A 715 -0.88 -14.10 13.00
C VAL A 715 0.12 -14.08 11.86
N MET A 716 1.36 -14.52 12.10
CA MET A 716 2.38 -14.76 11.09
C MET A 716 2.60 -16.27 10.92
N LEU A 717 2.15 -16.83 9.81
CA LEU A 717 2.43 -18.21 9.43
C LEU A 717 3.76 -18.26 8.67
N LEU A 718 4.78 -18.85 9.28
CA LEU A 718 6.15 -18.87 8.77
C LEU A 718 6.59 -20.32 8.52
N PRO A 719 6.56 -20.80 7.27
CA PRO A 719 6.99 -22.15 6.94
C PRO A 719 8.43 -22.43 7.39
N HIS A 720 8.58 -23.40 8.30
CA HIS A 720 9.82 -23.73 8.99
C HIS A 720 10.03 -25.25 9.00
N GLY A 721 11.28 -25.71 8.84
CA GLY A 721 11.65 -27.12 8.98
C GLY A 721 12.90 -27.47 8.18
N TYR A 722 13.79 -28.29 8.75
CA TYR A 722 15.05 -28.66 8.11
C TYR A 722 14.85 -29.92 7.29
N GLU A 723 14.73 -29.76 5.97
CA GLU A 723 14.36 -30.84 5.04
C GLU A 723 15.36 -30.99 3.88
N GLY A 724 16.55 -30.36 4.00
CA GLY A 724 17.60 -30.43 3.00
C GLY A 724 17.35 -29.61 1.74
N GLN A 725 16.43 -28.63 1.79
CA GLN A 725 16.08 -27.74 0.67
C GLN A 725 16.99 -26.51 0.53
N GLY A 726 18.09 -26.47 1.29
CA GLY A 726 19.05 -25.36 1.27
C GLY A 726 18.77 -24.27 2.31
N PRO A 727 19.62 -23.22 2.34
CA PRO A 727 19.67 -22.31 3.48
C PRO A 727 18.51 -21.33 3.61
N GLU A 728 17.88 -20.91 2.52
CA GLU A 728 16.77 -19.94 2.49
C GLU A 728 15.39 -20.60 2.31
N HIS A 729 15.31 -21.91 2.51
CA HIS A 729 14.06 -22.68 2.44
C HIS A 729 13.93 -23.60 3.66
N SER A 730 14.51 -23.21 4.80
CA SER A 730 14.65 -24.05 5.98
C SER A 730 14.18 -23.38 7.26
N SER A 731 14.59 -22.14 7.51
CA SER A 731 14.49 -21.51 8.81
C SER A 731 13.87 -20.13 8.75
N ALA A 732 12.72 -19.99 9.42
CA ALA A 732 12.16 -18.69 9.75
C ALA A 732 13.00 -17.85 10.75
N ARG A 733 14.17 -18.34 11.20
CA ARG A 733 14.99 -17.70 12.24
C ARG A 733 14.23 -17.52 13.56
N LEU A 734 13.72 -18.64 14.08
CA LEU A 734 13.00 -18.71 15.36
C LEU A 734 13.71 -17.95 16.48
N GLU A 735 15.05 -18.01 16.53
CA GLU A 735 15.88 -17.32 17.51
C GLU A 735 15.69 -15.80 17.51
N ARG A 736 15.40 -15.20 16.35
CA ARG A 736 15.20 -13.75 16.23
C ARG A 736 13.89 -13.32 16.88
N TYR A 737 12.82 -14.08 16.67
CA TYR A 737 11.54 -13.80 17.33
C TYR A 737 11.63 -14.00 18.83
N LEU A 738 12.31 -15.05 19.29
CA LEU A 738 12.52 -15.28 20.73
C LEU A 738 13.41 -14.22 21.38
N GLN A 739 14.40 -13.67 20.67
CA GLN A 739 15.20 -12.56 21.17
C GLN A 739 14.33 -11.30 21.40
N LEU A 740 13.36 -11.06 20.52
CA LEU A 740 12.44 -9.92 20.63
C LEU A 740 11.36 -10.11 21.70
N CYS A 741 11.21 -11.32 22.24
CA CYS A 741 10.19 -11.62 23.24
C CYS A 741 10.54 -11.01 24.60
N ALA A 742 9.74 -10.05 25.05
CA ALA A 742 9.84 -9.42 26.37
C ALA A 742 8.46 -8.99 26.86
N GLU A 743 8.24 -8.99 28.19
CA GLU A 743 7.02 -8.43 28.81
C GLU A 743 5.70 -8.91 28.17
N GLN A 744 5.67 -10.20 27.78
CA GLN A 744 4.58 -10.87 27.09
C GLN A 744 4.13 -10.27 25.74
N ASN A 745 4.95 -9.43 25.09
CA ASN A 745 4.62 -8.69 23.87
C ASN A 745 4.11 -9.51 22.67
N MET A 746 4.56 -10.75 22.50
CA MET A 746 4.19 -11.64 21.41
C MET A 746 3.85 -13.04 21.93
N GLN A 747 3.45 -13.93 21.02
CA GLN A 747 3.32 -15.35 21.25
C GLN A 747 4.10 -16.08 20.16
N VAL A 748 4.97 -17.02 20.53
CA VAL A 748 5.76 -17.83 19.58
C VAL A 748 5.39 -19.30 19.77
N CYS A 749 4.76 -19.89 18.75
CA CYS A 749 4.26 -21.26 18.76
C CYS A 749 4.83 -22.08 17.60
N VAL A 750 5.06 -23.36 17.84
CA VAL A 750 5.60 -24.34 16.89
C VAL A 750 4.68 -25.57 16.92
N PRO A 751 3.47 -25.46 16.35
CA PRO A 751 2.50 -26.54 16.42
C PRO A 751 3.04 -27.82 15.77
N SER A 752 2.83 -28.98 16.40
CA SER A 752 3.27 -30.28 15.85
C SER A 752 2.13 -31.14 15.30
N THR A 753 0.87 -30.85 15.66
CA THR A 753 -0.31 -31.61 15.19
C THR A 753 -1.36 -30.73 14.52
N PRO A 754 -2.20 -31.28 13.62
CA PRO A 754 -3.34 -30.57 13.05
C PRO A 754 -4.32 -30.00 14.11
N ALA A 755 -4.52 -30.71 15.23
CA ALA A 755 -5.32 -30.19 16.35
C ALA A 755 -4.71 -28.94 17.00
N GLN A 756 -3.38 -28.88 17.12
CA GLN A 756 -2.70 -27.73 17.70
C GLN A 756 -2.86 -26.47 16.85
N VAL A 757 -2.71 -26.55 15.51
CA VAL A 757 -2.97 -25.39 14.65
C VAL A 757 -4.45 -24.96 14.68
N TYR A 758 -5.39 -25.92 14.72
CA TYR A 758 -6.81 -25.63 14.85
C TYR A 758 -7.12 -24.84 16.13
N HIS A 759 -6.66 -25.33 17.28
CA HIS A 759 -6.93 -24.68 18.57
C HIS A 759 -6.17 -23.37 18.72
N MET A 760 -4.95 -23.28 18.20
CA MET A 760 -4.13 -22.07 18.23
C MET A 760 -4.79 -20.92 17.46
N LEU A 761 -5.30 -21.17 16.25
CA LEU A 761 -6.00 -20.16 15.45
C LEU A 761 -7.31 -19.72 16.11
N ARG A 762 -8.11 -20.68 16.61
CA ARG A 762 -9.32 -20.37 17.38
C ARG A 762 -9.01 -19.57 18.64
N ARG A 763 -7.96 -19.93 19.39
CA ARG A 763 -7.50 -19.20 20.57
C ARG A 763 -7.17 -17.75 20.26
N GLN A 764 -6.48 -17.49 19.15
CA GLN A 764 -6.12 -16.13 18.76
C GLN A 764 -7.35 -15.27 18.45
N ALA A 765 -8.39 -15.86 17.84
CA ALA A 765 -9.61 -15.15 17.47
C ALA A 765 -10.58 -14.97 18.65
N LEU A 766 -10.75 -16.00 19.48
CA LEU A 766 -11.83 -16.08 20.48
C LEU A 766 -11.46 -15.53 21.86
N ARG A 767 -10.17 -15.51 22.22
CA ARG A 767 -9.72 -14.96 23.51
C ARG A 767 -9.83 -13.44 23.52
N GLY A 768 -9.90 -12.82 24.70
CA GLY A 768 -9.91 -11.36 24.85
C GLY A 768 -8.57 -10.71 24.48
N MET A 769 -7.45 -11.44 24.56
CA MET A 769 -6.13 -10.90 24.23
C MET A 769 -5.90 -10.71 22.71
N ARG A 770 -5.27 -9.59 22.33
CA ARG A 770 -4.80 -9.29 20.96
C ARG A 770 -3.32 -8.94 20.96
N ARG A 771 -2.48 -9.97 21.01
CA ARG A 771 -1.03 -9.89 20.84
C ARG A 771 -0.57 -10.71 19.65
N PRO A 772 0.48 -10.32 18.92
CA PRO A 772 0.89 -11.03 17.71
C PRO A 772 1.23 -12.48 17.99
N LEU A 773 0.91 -13.35 17.04
CA LEU A 773 1.17 -14.79 17.10
C LEU A 773 2.10 -15.18 15.95
N VAL A 774 3.36 -15.48 16.28
CA VAL A 774 4.36 -15.99 15.35
C VAL A 774 4.32 -17.52 15.37
N VAL A 775 4.02 -18.11 14.22
CA VAL A 775 3.82 -19.55 14.07
C VAL A 775 4.90 -20.12 13.16
N MET A 776 5.65 -21.09 13.66
CA MET A 776 6.49 -21.95 12.83
C MET A 776 5.60 -22.98 12.15
N SER A 777 4.98 -22.60 11.03
CA SER A 777 4.13 -23.50 10.25
C SER A 777 4.99 -24.59 9.60
N PRO A 778 4.53 -25.84 9.49
CA PRO A 778 5.37 -26.91 8.96
C PRO A 778 5.35 -26.98 7.43
N LYS A 779 6.24 -27.81 6.87
CA LYS A 779 6.27 -28.18 5.45
C LYS A 779 6.02 -29.67 5.25
N SER A 780 6.91 -30.52 5.75
CA SER A 780 6.78 -31.99 5.71
C SER A 780 5.56 -32.51 6.48
N LEU A 781 5.24 -31.93 7.65
CA LEU A 781 4.09 -32.38 8.46
C LEU A 781 2.75 -32.22 7.76
N LEU A 782 2.66 -31.37 6.72
CA LEU A 782 1.44 -31.17 5.94
C LEU A 782 0.92 -32.47 5.30
N ARG A 783 1.79 -33.47 5.11
CA ARG A 783 1.45 -34.77 4.51
C ARG A 783 1.99 -35.96 5.30
N HIS A 784 2.46 -35.73 6.52
CA HIS A 784 3.12 -36.77 7.31
C HIS A 784 2.07 -37.72 7.92
N PRO A 785 2.23 -39.05 7.80
CA PRO A 785 1.19 -40.01 8.19
C PRO A 785 0.92 -40.03 9.70
N LEU A 786 1.90 -39.62 10.53
CA LEU A 786 1.74 -39.49 11.98
C LEU A 786 1.34 -38.08 12.43
N ALA A 787 1.39 -37.08 11.54
CA ALA A 787 0.97 -35.70 11.85
C ALA A 787 -0.51 -35.52 11.48
N VAL A 788 -1.35 -36.28 12.15
CA VAL A 788 -2.80 -36.34 11.91
C VAL A 788 -3.57 -36.21 13.22
N SER A 789 -4.83 -35.79 13.15
CA SER A 789 -5.69 -35.62 14.34
C SER A 789 -7.09 -36.17 14.14
N THR A 790 -7.74 -36.55 15.24
CA THR A 790 -9.13 -37.02 15.28
C THR A 790 -10.10 -35.84 15.37
N LEU A 791 -11.37 -36.07 14.99
CA LEU A 791 -12.43 -35.10 15.22
C LEU A 791 -12.65 -34.78 16.70
N ASP A 792 -12.40 -35.74 17.60
CA ASP A 792 -12.59 -35.56 19.04
C ASP A 792 -11.54 -34.60 19.63
N GLU A 793 -10.29 -34.71 19.19
CA GLU A 793 -9.24 -33.75 19.54
C GLU A 793 -9.59 -32.32 19.10
N LEU A 794 -10.35 -32.15 18.02
CA LEU A 794 -10.82 -30.83 17.56
C LEU A 794 -12.06 -30.34 18.31
N ALA A 795 -13.05 -31.22 18.54
CA ALA A 795 -14.32 -30.86 19.17
C ALA A 795 -14.22 -30.66 20.69
N ASN A 796 -13.49 -31.54 21.37
CA ASN A 796 -13.41 -31.61 22.83
C ASN A 796 -12.04 -31.23 23.39
N GLY A 797 -11.01 -31.13 22.54
CA GLY A 797 -9.66 -30.74 22.93
C GLY A 797 -9.49 -29.23 23.19
N SER A 798 -8.24 -28.84 23.38
CA SER A 798 -7.81 -27.45 23.57
C SER A 798 -6.38 -27.29 23.05
N PHE A 799 -5.89 -26.05 22.94
CA PHE A 799 -4.48 -25.82 22.67
C PHE A 799 -3.66 -26.27 23.87
N GLN A 800 -2.74 -27.21 23.67
CA GLN A 800 -1.83 -27.69 24.72
C GLN A 800 -0.49 -26.97 24.57
N PRO A 801 -0.07 -26.11 25.53
CA PRO A 801 1.20 -25.39 25.43
C PRO A 801 2.43 -26.32 25.47
N ALA A 802 2.29 -27.47 26.14
CA ALA A 802 3.24 -28.57 26.13
C ALA A 802 2.45 -29.88 26.02
N ILE A 803 2.99 -30.85 25.28
CA ILE A 803 2.39 -32.18 25.13
C ILE A 803 3.39 -33.21 25.67
N GLY A 804 2.97 -33.99 26.66
CA GLY A 804 3.77 -35.07 27.24
C GLY A 804 3.99 -36.25 26.28
N GLU A 805 4.56 -37.32 26.83
CA GLU A 805 4.72 -38.59 26.13
C GLU A 805 3.36 -39.17 25.71
N ILE A 806 3.27 -39.68 24.47
CA ILE A 806 2.03 -40.25 23.93
C ILE A 806 2.05 -41.78 23.85
N ASP A 807 3.23 -42.40 23.80
CA ASP A 807 3.34 -43.85 23.85
C ASP A 807 3.25 -44.34 25.29
N GLU A 808 2.71 -45.54 25.48
CA GLU A 808 2.70 -46.17 26.80
C GLU A 808 4.13 -46.60 27.19
N LEU A 809 4.76 -45.81 28.06
CA LEU A 809 6.03 -46.12 28.72
C LEU A 809 5.81 -46.30 30.22
N ASP A 810 6.60 -47.16 30.86
CA ASP A 810 6.69 -47.18 32.33
C ASP A 810 7.53 -45.98 32.78
N PRO A 811 6.96 -44.98 33.47
CA PRO A 811 7.71 -43.80 33.86
C PRO A 811 8.94 -44.14 34.70
N LYS A 812 8.89 -45.20 35.52
CA LYS A 812 10.01 -45.61 36.39
C LYS A 812 11.21 -46.18 35.63
N ALA A 813 11.00 -46.65 34.40
CA ALA A 813 12.05 -47.19 33.55
C ALA A 813 12.77 -46.10 32.73
N VAL A 814 12.21 -44.89 32.70
CA VAL A 814 12.77 -43.76 31.94
C VAL A 814 14.02 -43.24 32.63
N LYS A 815 15.11 -43.12 31.87
CA LYS A 815 16.41 -42.61 32.31
C LYS A 815 16.74 -41.24 31.72
N ARG A 816 16.11 -40.88 30.61
CA ARG A 816 16.28 -39.59 29.93
C ARG A 816 14.94 -39.04 29.45
N VAL A 817 14.78 -37.73 29.53
CA VAL A 817 13.67 -37.02 28.88
C VAL A 817 14.22 -36.09 27.79
N VAL A 818 13.73 -36.24 26.56
CA VAL A 818 14.04 -35.37 25.43
C VAL A 818 12.92 -34.35 25.26
N MET A 819 13.21 -33.09 25.58
CA MET A 819 12.34 -31.96 25.26
C MET A 819 12.65 -31.47 23.84
N CYS A 820 11.63 -31.24 23.03
CA CYS A 820 11.79 -30.77 21.65
C CYS A 820 10.58 -29.93 21.19
N SER A 821 10.63 -29.41 19.97
CA SER A 821 9.54 -28.64 19.37
C SER A 821 9.46 -28.87 17.87
N GLY A 822 8.25 -28.81 17.31
CA GLY A 822 8.01 -28.97 15.88
C GLY A 822 8.31 -30.37 15.33
N LYS A 823 8.75 -30.44 14.07
CA LYS A 823 8.82 -31.70 13.29
C LYS A 823 9.87 -32.69 13.80
N VAL A 824 10.88 -32.26 14.54
CA VAL A 824 11.96 -33.16 15.03
C VAL A 824 11.39 -34.23 15.98
N TYR A 825 10.26 -33.94 16.62
CA TYR A 825 9.51 -34.90 17.42
C TYR A 825 9.21 -36.19 16.66
N TYR A 826 8.79 -36.08 15.39
CA TYR A 826 8.42 -37.26 14.60
C TYR A 826 9.64 -38.09 14.23
N ASP A 827 10.77 -37.44 13.93
CA ASP A 827 12.03 -38.13 13.65
C ASP A 827 12.53 -38.89 14.90
N LEU A 828 12.44 -38.25 16.07
CA LEU A 828 12.75 -38.88 17.37
C LEU A 828 11.80 -40.04 17.68
N LEU A 829 10.48 -39.85 17.49
CA LEU A 829 9.45 -40.85 17.76
C LEU A 829 9.65 -42.09 16.89
N GLU A 830 9.85 -41.90 15.59
CA GLU A 830 10.07 -42.98 14.63
C GLU A 830 11.36 -43.74 14.96
N GLN A 831 12.45 -43.04 15.26
CA GLN A 831 13.72 -43.67 15.60
C GLN A 831 13.67 -44.41 16.95
N ARG A 832 13.01 -43.84 17.96
CA ARG A 832 12.79 -44.50 19.27
C ARG A 832 11.98 -45.78 19.12
N ARG A 833 10.85 -45.72 18.38
CA ARG A 833 9.99 -46.89 18.12
C ARG A 833 10.74 -47.95 17.32
N LYS A 834 11.54 -47.55 16.32
CA LYS A 834 12.38 -48.46 15.52
C LYS A 834 13.43 -49.19 16.35
N ASN A 835 13.96 -48.54 17.38
CA ASN A 835 14.91 -49.13 18.32
C ASN A 835 14.24 -49.91 19.47
N ASP A 836 12.91 -49.93 19.54
CA ASP A 836 12.10 -50.41 20.67
C ASP A 836 12.59 -49.87 22.04
N GLN A 837 13.05 -48.61 22.04
CA GLN A 837 13.65 -48.00 23.21
C GLN A 837 12.57 -47.50 24.18
N LYS A 838 12.63 -47.95 25.44
CA LYS A 838 11.62 -47.65 26.48
C LYS A 838 12.12 -46.74 27.60
N ASP A 839 13.41 -46.48 27.65
CA ASP A 839 14.06 -45.69 28.70
C ASP A 839 14.21 -44.20 28.36
N VAL A 840 13.58 -43.74 27.27
CA VAL A 840 13.58 -42.34 26.84
C VAL A 840 12.17 -41.84 26.54
N ALA A 841 11.70 -40.86 27.31
CA ALA A 841 10.46 -40.15 27.05
C ALA A 841 10.70 -38.90 26.18
N ILE A 842 9.74 -38.54 25.33
CA ILE A 842 9.83 -37.38 24.44
C ILE A 842 8.69 -36.41 24.76
N VAL A 843 9.02 -35.17 25.11
CA VAL A 843 8.07 -34.11 25.47
C VAL A 843 8.16 -32.97 24.47
N ARG A 844 7.01 -32.50 23.99
CA ARG A 844 6.91 -31.40 23.04
C ARG A 844 6.56 -30.10 23.75
N ILE A 845 7.25 -29.02 23.39
CA ILE A 845 6.92 -27.66 23.81
C ILE A 845 6.36 -26.92 22.59
N GLU A 846 5.04 -26.76 22.56
CA GLU A 846 4.28 -26.22 21.42
C GLU A 846 4.23 -24.69 21.45
N GLN A 847 4.31 -24.09 22.64
CA GLN A 847 4.44 -22.65 22.85
C GLN A 847 5.78 -22.36 23.53
N LEU A 848 6.65 -21.61 22.85
CA LEU A 848 7.96 -21.21 23.38
C LEU A 848 7.90 -19.85 24.08
N TYR A 849 6.96 -19.00 23.69
CA TYR A 849 6.72 -17.72 24.34
C TYR A 849 5.23 -17.33 24.34
N PRO A 850 4.67 -16.80 25.44
CA PRO A 850 5.22 -16.83 26.80
C PRO A 850 5.54 -18.27 27.25
N PHE A 851 6.63 -18.47 28.00
CA PHE A 851 7.07 -19.83 28.35
C PHE A 851 6.08 -20.51 29.32
N PRO A 852 5.54 -21.70 28.96
CA PRO A 852 4.43 -22.31 29.68
C PRO A 852 4.90 -23.16 30.87
N HIS A 853 5.44 -22.51 31.90
CA HIS A 853 6.03 -23.17 33.09
C HIS A 853 5.15 -24.29 33.67
N LYS A 854 3.86 -24.00 33.94
CA LYS A 854 2.93 -24.97 34.54
C LYS A 854 2.74 -26.20 33.67
N ALA A 855 2.46 -26.02 32.37
CA ALA A 855 2.21 -27.12 31.45
C ALA A 855 3.45 -28.00 31.25
N VAL A 856 4.65 -27.41 31.20
CA VAL A 856 5.89 -28.19 31.09
C VAL A 856 6.17 -28.95 32.39
N GLN A 857 5.98 -28.33 33.55
CA GLN A 857 6.15 -29.00 34.85
C GLN A 857 5.18 -30.19 35.01
N GLU A 858 3.92 -30.03 34.61
CA GLU A 858 2.92 -31.10 34.60
C GLU A 858 3.34 -32.25 33.68
N ALA A 859 3.84 -31.96 32.48
CA ALA A 859 4.33 -32.97 31.54
C ALA A 859 5.58 -33.71 32.03
N LEU A 860 6.43 -33.05 32.83
CA LEU A 860 7.66 -33.63 33.39
C LEU A 860 7.45 -34.34 34.74
N GLN A 861 6.32 -34.10 35.43
CA GLN A 861 6.05 -34.65 36.76
C GLN A 861 6.21 -36.18 36.87
N PRO A 862 5.76 -37.00 35.89
CA PRO A 862 5.97 -38.46 35.93
C PRO A 862 7.44 -38.89 35.93
N TYR A 863 8.34 -38.02 35.43
CA TYR A 863 9.76 -38.28 35.22
C TYR A 863 10.66 -37.50 36.18
N ALA A 864 10.13 -37.02 37.32
CA ALA A 864 10.87 -36.19 38.27
C ALA A 864 12.14 -36.84 38.88
N HIS A 865 12.28 -38.17 38.76
CA HIS A 865 13.44 -38.93 39.21
C HIS A 865 14.58 -38.98 38.18
N VAL A 866 14.33 -38.54 36.95
CA VAL A 866 15.31 -38.49 35.87
C VAL A 866 16.33 -37.37 36.14
N HIS A 867 17.61 -37.62 35.87
CA HIS A 867 18.68 -36.63 36.02
C HIS A 867 19.27 -36.14 34.69
N ASP A 868 18.91 -36.75 33.57
CA ASP A 868 19.44 -36.42 32.24
C ASP A 868 18.32 -35.91 31.33
N PHE A 869 18.34 -34.60 31.06
CA PHE A 869 17.40 -33.94 30.17
C PHE A 869 18.13 -33.42 28.95
N VAL A 870 17.52 -33.60 27.78
CA VAL A 870 18.05 -33.12 26.51
C VAL A 870 17.08 -32.13 25.91
N TRP A 871 17.55 -30.96 25.49
CA TRP A 871 16.84 -30.16 24.50
C TRP A 871 17.31 -30.57 23.10
N CYS A 872 16.41 -31.18 22.33
CA CYS A 872 16.66 -31.59 20.96
C CYS A 872 16.04 -30.61 19.98
N GLN A 873 16.83 -30.12 19.03
CA GLN A 873 16.37 -29.24 17.96
C GLN A 873 17.06 -29.54 16.62
N GLU A 874 16.37 -29.26 15.51
CA GLU A 874 16.95 -29.38 14.18
C GLU A 874 17.86 -28.21 13.84
N GLU A 875 17.58 -27.04 14.39
CA GLU A 875 18.31 -25.81 14.15
C GLU A 875 19.75 -25.91 14.69
N PRO A 876 20.72 -25.27 14.03
CA PRO A 876 22.07 -25.09 14.55
C PRO A 876 22.07 -24.57 15.99
N LEU A 877 23.12 -24.89 16.76
CA LEU A 877 23.29 -24.50 18.16
C LEU A 877 23.10 -22.98 18.41
N ASN A 878 23.44 -22.14 17.43
CA ASN A 878 23.28 -20.69 17.49
C ASN A 878 21.91 -20.16 17.01
N GLN A 879 20.97 -21.05 16.70
CA GLN A 879 19.65 -20.77 16.17
C GLN A 879 18.60 -21.56 16.97
N GLY A 880 17.33 -21.44 16.59
CA GLY A 880 16.25 -22.12 17.30
C GLY A 880 16.06 -21.58 18.72
N ALA A 881 15.55 -22.41 19.62
CA ALA A 881 15.19 -21.96 20.98
C ALA A 881 16.34 -22.01 21.99
N TRP A 882 17.46 -22.68 21.69
CA TRP A 882 18.49 -23.01 22.67
C TRP A 882 18.96 -21.80 23.51
N TYR A 883 19.54 -20.77 22.88
CA TYR A 883 20.09 -19.64 23.63
C TYR A 883 19.03 -18.83 24.38
N CYS A 884 17.87 -18.63 23.78
CA CYS A 884 16.81 -17.81 24.35
C CYS A 884 15.99 -18.54 25.42
N SER A 885 15.93 -19.87 25.43
CA SER A 885 15.04 -20.63 26.32
C SER A 885 15.76 -21.58 27.28
N GLN A 886 17.09 -21.75 27.19
CA GLN A 886 17.84 -22.62 28.11
C GLN A 886 17.69 -22.26 29.60
N HIS A 887 17.38 -21.00 29.93
CA HIS A 887 17.14 -20.60 31.32
C HIS A 887 15.79 -21.14 31.82
N HIS A 888 14.72 -20.96 31.04
CA HIS A 888 13.41 -21.56 31.30
C HIS A 888 13.46 -23.09 31.38
N PHE A 889 14.21 -23.75 30.49
CA PHE A 889 14.39 -25.21 30.54
C PHE A 889 15.07 -25.65 31.83
N ARG A 890 16.10 -24.92 32.30
CA ARG A 890 16.77 -25.22 33.57
C ARG A 890 15.88 -24.98 34.79
N GLU A 891 14.92 -24.06 34.71
CA GLU A 891 13.97 -23.78 35.78
C GLU A 891 12.90 -24.85 35.96
N VAL A 892 12.52 -25.57 34.89
CA VAL A 892 11.47 -26.59 34.93
C VAL A 892 11.97 -28.01 35.16
N ILE A 893 13.26 -28.29 34.91
CA ILE A 893 13.83 -29.61 35.23
C ILE A 893 14.07 -29.78 36.74
N PRO A 894 14.07 -31.02 37.26
CA PRO A 894 14.32 -31.29 38.66
C PRO A 894 15.66 -30.73 39.17
N PHE A 895 15.69 -30.31 40.44
CA PHE A 895 16.91 -29.85 41.08
C PHE A 895 18.01 -30.93 41.03
N GLY A 896 19.21 -30.56 40.59
CA GLY A 896 20.34 -31.48 40.43
C GLY A 896 20.33 -32.29 39.13
N ALA A 897 19.33 -32.13 38.26
CA ALA A 897 19.35 -32.68 36.91
C ALA A 897 20.22 -31.84 35.96
N ALA A 898 20.78 -32.48 34.93
CA ALA A 898 21.58 -31.84 33.90
C ALA A 898 20.74 -31.60 32.63
N LEU A 899 20.91 -30.43 32.02
CA LEU A 899 20.38 -30.11 30.69
C LEU A 899 21.49 -30.19 29.66
N ARG A 900 21.32 -31.04 28.64
CA ARG A 900 22.22 -31.19 27.49
C ARG A 900 21.55 -30.68 26.21
N TYR A 901 22.39 -30.32 25.24
CA TYR A 901 21.95 -29.96 23.90
C TYR A 901 22.18 -31.12 22.95
N ALA A 902 21.19 -31.45 22.13
CA ALA A 902 21.34 -32.31 20.96
C ALA A 902 20.79 -31.57 19.73
N GLY A 903 21.60 -31.41 18.70
CA GLY A 903 21.20 -30.65 17.52
C GLY A 903 22.38 -30.38 16.59
N ARG A 904 22.15 -29.58 15.54
CA ARG A 904 23.19 -29.25 14.56
C ARG A 904 24.28 -28.38 15.18
N PRO A 905 25.55 -28.53 14.77
CA PRO A 905 26.60 -27.60 15.19
C PRO A 905 26.27 -26.17 14.74
N ALA A 906 26.77 -25.17 15.46
CA ALA A 906 26.56 -23.77 15.11
C ALA A 906 27.08 -23.48 13.68
N SER A 907 26.32 -22.67 12.94
CA SER A 907 26.67 -22.27 11.57
C SER A 907 26.18 -20.85 11.26
N ALA A 908 26.91 -20.16 10.37
CA ALA A 908 26.51 -18.85 9.87
C ALA A 908 25.28 -18.95 8.94
N SER A 909 25.31 -19.94 8.05
CA SER A 909 24.18 -20.32 7.21
C SER A 909 23.11 -21.06 8.04
N PRO A 910 21.80 -20.84 7.82
CA PRO A 910 20.76 -21.59 8.52
C PRO A 910 20.88 -23.11 8.31
N ALA A 911 21.00 -23.55 7.06
CA ALA A 911 21.15 -24.95 6.71
C ALA A 911 22.31 -25.17 5.72
N VAL A 912 22.69 -26.43 5.54
CA VAL A 912 23.63 -26.85 4.49
C VAL A 912 22.93 -26.91 3.13
N GLY A 913 23.67 -26.66 2.05
CA GLY A 913 23.13 -26.71 0.68
C GLY A 913 23.04 -28.11 0.07
N TYR A 914 23.61 -29.14 0.72
CA TYR A 914 23.68 -30.50 0.18
C TYR A 914 22.82 -31.47 0.98
N MET A 915 21.88 -32.13 0.30
CA MET A 915 20.97 -33.11 0.90
C MET A 915 21.69 -34.23 1.67
N SER A 916 22.78 -34.76 1.12
CA SER A 916 23.54 -35.85 1.77
C SER A 916 24.12 -35.44 3.13
N VAL A 917 24.66 -34.22 3.23
CA VAL A 917 25.17 -33.67 4.49
C VAL A 917 24.03 -33.39 5.45
N HIS A 918 22.90 -32.86 4.95
CA HIS A 918 21.71 -32.63 5.75
C HIS A 918 21.19 -33.91 6.39
N GLN A 919 21.04 -35.00 5.60
CA GLN A 919 20.58 -36.30 6.08
C GLN A 919 21.54 -36.88 7.12
N LYS A 920 22.85 -36.79 6.88
CA LYS A 920 23.86 -37.21 7.86
C LYS A 920 23.69 -36.46 9.18
N GLN A 921 23.62 -35.13 9.14
CA GLN A 921 23.42 -34.31 10.34
C GLN A 921 22.10 -34.61 11.06
N GLN A 922 21.01 -34.86 10.31
CA GLN A 922 19.72 -35.22 10.88
C GLN A 922 19.78 -36.57 11.60
N GLN A 923 20.45 -37.55 11.01
CA GLN A 923 20.64 -38.85 11.66
C GLN A 923 21.54 -38.74 12.89
N ASP A 924 22.63 -37.99 12.80
CA ASP A 924 23.58 -37.78 13.89
C ASP A 924 22.89 -37.12 15.10
N LEU A 925 22.09 -36.05 14.90
CA LEU A 925 21.41 -35.37 16.01
C LEU A 925 20.31 -36.23 16.66
N VAL A 926 19.56 -37.00 15.87
CA VAL A 926 18.49 -37.87 16.40
C VAL A 926 19.10 -39.01 17.22
N ASN A 927 20.19 -39.61 16.74
CA ASN A 927 20.89 -40.65 17.47
C ASN A 927 21.53 -40.12 18.76
N ASP A 928 22.15 -38.94 18.72
CA ASP A 928 22.75 -38.28 19.89
C ASP A 928 21.69 -38.00 20.98
N ALA A 929 20.53 -37.48 20.58
CA ALA A 929 19.42 -37.19 21.50
C ALA A 929 18.91 -38.45 22.23
N LEU A 930 18.83 -39.58 21.53
CA LEU A 930 18.30 -40.85 22.07
C LEU A 930 19.37 -41.71 22.78
N ASN A 931 20.65 -41.37 22.69
CA ASN A 931 21.73 -42.17 23.25
C ASN A 931 21.89 -41.99 24.77
N VAL A 932 21.59 -43.03 25.56
CA VAL A 932 21.66 -43.00 27.03
C VAL A 932 23.05 -43.31 27.61
N ASP A 933 24.03 -43.66 26.78
CA ASP A 933 25.41 -43.97 27.20
C ASP A 933 26.29 -42.73 27.43
#